data_AF-A0A5J4VYH1-F1
#
_entry.id   AF-A0A5J4VYH1-F1
#
_cell.length_a   1.000
_cell.length_b   1.000
_cell.length_c   1.000
_cell.angle_alpha   90.00
_cell.angle_beta   90.00
_cell.angle_gamma   90.00
#
_symmetry.space_group_name_H-M   'P 1'
#
loop_
_entity.id
_entity.type
_entity.pdbx_description
1 polymer ?
#
loop_
_entity_poly.entity_id
_entity_poly.type
_entity_poly.pdbx_seq_one_letter_code
_entity_poly.pdbx_strand_id
1 'polypeptide(L)'
;MLCSWICYMEEMEYFGEIISNQEQQSDQQETDVIEKNTLKRISSILTRGKDGNIETESAVKVACEAAKTLIQNNPQAVSVVLEDGGLIDSLIVFLNCIPLEQLHSWHLGPLYFLQIGENEEELQLLFKKGIIEAISRSLESEDKQVLFVATFILSKIFNAQKSLIKDGVQNPFFSQFERNGTLGRLQRIIKNVNISEDILGLVALSLGFIYKSSPIPQDIIFEVIKHLKRLLQGQDNYYIYVSLMSLAALGECEDNHPALISENIIADIGLQLNSECDITSATYTFCVLLASDENMRNAIREQIPIEKMRELTNYEDEIIRLNSKEMLSWMMCPQEMKRLAKIQHNYQDKTAEERGQAVEEGILDEAYKILNRIIEGEEDIAGAKDPVCNVISTLIKGNAQFLPSILEQGGLADLLIKHIEKSNPNETITNQIEPLVIIVNECQDEQLRDLFRKGIVKVMSSQLNNEDSRVVTKAIYIIKKIVESGSADSKGGQPNQFRESIESDEILVQLFDLFKKSQFMEKEIMIGTLPSQINYQMIIVLPSLTNQKYCAKMKMKKYSTLHSMLWLVLGNVKDMQLAQQIESAVSGDSERQLQALQWIGEAKKLNYGEFISLLSQLLCTDSMSLMNRQIAGIILKNSLDDEDEQQQNQWVGLNVEI
;
A
#
# COMPACT_ATOMS: atom_id res chain seq x y z
N MET A 1 -8.45 -45.53 3.99
CA MET A 1 -7.53 -45.47 5.15
C MET A 1 -6.44 -46.55 5.10
N LEU A 2 -6.73 -47.85 5.28
CA LEU A 2 -5.66 -48.88 5.31
C LEU A 2 -4.82 -48.91 4.03
N CYS A 3 -5.44 -48.81 2.85
CA CYS A 3 -4.71 -48.79 1.57
C CYS A 3 -3.83 -47.54 1.43
N SER A 4 -4.33 -46.35 1.80
CA SER A 4 -3.53 -45.12 1.83
C SER A 4 -2.38 -45.19 2.81
N TRP A 5 -2.62 -45.75 3.99
CA TRP A 5 -1.58 -45.92 4.99
C TRP A 5 -0.45 -46.80 4.46
N ILE A 6 -0.77 -47.94 3.85
CA ILE A 6 0.24 -48.85 3.29
C ILE A 6 1.08 -48.16 2.19
N CYS A 7 0.45 -47.34 1.36
CA CYS A 7 1.11 -46.70 0.22
C CYS A 7 1.85 -45.39 0.57
N TYR A 8 1.43 -44.69 1.63
CA TYR A 8 1.86 -43.32 1.95
C TYR A 8 2.12 -43.12 3.45
N MET A 9 2.52 -44.18 4.16
CA MET A 9 2.74 -44.17 5.62
C MET A 9 3.68 -43.03 6.02
N GLU A 10 4.83 -42.93 5.34
CA GLU A 10 5.87 -41.95 5.65
C GLU A 10 5.35 -40.51 5.48
N GLU A 11 4.65 -40.21 4.38
CA GLU A 11 4.08 -38.88 4.19
C GLU A 11 2.96 -38.57 5.18
N MET A 12 2.10 -39.55 5.50
CA MET A 12 1.01 -39.37 6.46
C MET A 12 1.51 -39.16 7.89
N GLU A 13 2.53 -39.91 8.32
CA GLU A 13 3.19 -39.71 9.63
C GLU A 13 3.85 -38.34 9.69
N TYR A 14 4.60 -37.97 8.66
CA TYR A 14 5.25 -36.67 8.56
C TYR A 14 4.25 -35.50 8.64
N PHE A 15 3.15 -35.56 7.90
CA PHE A 15 2.12 -34.52 7.96
C PHE A 15 1.37 -34.53 9.29
N GLY A 16 1.17 -35.70 9.91
CA GLY A 16 0.58 -35.82 11.24
C GLY A 16 1.42 -35.14 12.33
N GLU A 17 2.76 -35.22 12.24
CA GLU A 17 3.67 -34.49 13.11
C GLU A 17 3.53 -32.98 12.94
N ILE A 18 3.44 -32.48 11.69
CA ILE A 18 3.26 -31.05 11.42
C ILE A 18 1.96 -30.53 12.03
N ILE A 19 0.86 -31.27 11.86
CA ILE A 19 -0.44 -30.92 12.44
C ILE A 19 -0.34 -30.90 13.97
N SER A 20 0.34 -31.87 14.58
CA SER A 20 0.45 -31.98 16.05
C SER A 20 1.39 -30.94 16.67
N ASN A 21 2.49 -30.58 15.98
CA ASN A 21 3.51 -29.69 16.51
C ASN A 21 3.07 -28.21 16.49
N GLN A 22 2.29 -27.78 15.48
CA GLN A 22 1.78 -26.41 15.44
C GLN A 22 0.78 -26.11 16.56
N GLU A 23 0.07 -27.10 17.10
CA GLU A 23 -0.78 -26.89 18.27
C GLU A 23 0.04 -26.53 19.54
N GLN A 24 1.36 -26.74 19.52
CA GLN A 24 2.23 -26.62 20.69
C GLN A 24 3.24 -25.45 20.62
N GLN A 25 3.50 -24.85 19.46
CA GLN A 25 4.56 -23.84 19.28
C GLN A 25 4.02 -22.53 18.72
N SER A 26 4.20 -21.43 19.46
CA SER A 26 3.83 -20.06 19.06
C SER A 26 5.00 -19.22 18.51
N ASP A 27 6.22 -19.76 18.46
CA ASP A 27 7.43 -18.95 18.24
C ASP A 27 8.03 -19.19 16.83
N GLN A 28 8.38 -18.09 16.16
CA GLN A 28 8.06 -17.89 14.74
C GLN A 28 9.29 -17.72 13.81
N GLN A 29 10.42 -18.40 14.05
CA GLN A 29 11.67 -18.08 13.34
C GLN A 29 12.40 -19.23 12.63
N GLU A 30 11.97 -20.50 12.74
CA GLU A 30 12.57 -21.64 11.98
C GLU A 30 11.71 -22.13 10.79
N THR A 31 10.68 -21.38 10.40
CA THR A 31 9.54 -21.86 9.58
C THR A 31 9.79 -21.93 8.07
N ASP A 32 10.52 -21.00 7.46
CA ASP A 32 10.43 -20.76 6.00
C ASP A 32 10.95 -21.89 5.11
N VAL A 33 12.09 -22.51 5.47
CA VAL A 33 12.70 -23.59 4.66
C VAL A 33 11.94 -24.91 4.83
N ILE A 34 11.43 -25.15 6.04
CA ILE A 34 10.63 -26.33 6.36
C ILE A 34 9.29 -26.25 5.64
N GLU A 35 8.69 -25.06 5.56
CA GLU A 35 7.44 -24.80 4.85
C GLU A 35 7.57 -25.10 3.36
N LYS A 36 8.60 -24.61 2.67
CA LYS A 36 8.73 -24.80 1.22
C LYS A 36 8.87 -26.27 0.81
N ASN A 37 9.67 -27.05 1.53
CA ASN A 37 9.83 -28.47 1.22
C ASN A 37 8.57 -29.28 1.56
N THR A 38 7.87 -28.91 2.64
CA THR A 38 6.60 -29.54 3.00
C THR A 38 5.53 -29.29 1.95
N LEU A 39 5.37 -28.05 1.51
CA LEU A 39 4.37 -27.67 0.51
C LEU A 39 4.60 -28.40 -0.83
N LYS A 40 5.85 -28.67 -1.21
CA LYS A 40 6.19 -29.52 -2.36
C LYS A 40 5.77 -30.98 -2.17
N ARG A 41 5.96 -31.55 -0.98
CA ARG A 41 5.50 -32.92 -0.67
C ARG A 41 3.97 -33.00 -0.74
N ILE A 42 3.27 -32.03 -0.16
CA ILE A 42 1.80 -31.93 -0.25
C ILE A 42 1.35 -31.86 -1.71
N SER A 43 1.99 -31.00 -2.51
CA SER A 43 1.72 -30.85 -3.95
C SER A 43 1.86 -32.17 -4.73
N SER A 44 2.88 -32.97 -4.40
CA SER A 44 3.06 -34.31 -4.96
C SER A 44 1.91 -35.26 -4.59
N ILE A 45 1.45 -35.26 -3.33
CA ILE A 45 0.33 -36.09 -2.89
C ILE A 45 -0.98 -35.68 -3.57
N LEU A 46 -1.25 -34.37 -3.69
CA LEU A 46 -2.40 -33.86 -4.46
C LEU A 46 -2.35 -34.33 -5.91
N THR A 47 -1.19 -34.25 -6.56
CA THR A 47 -1.02 -34.69 -7.96
C THR A 47 -1.31 -36.18 -8.14
N ARG A 48 -0.88 -37.03 -7.19
CA ARG A 48 -1.16 -38.48 -7.21
C ARG A 48 -2.63 -38.78 -6.92
N GLY A 49 -3.28 -38.00 -6.06
CA GLY A 49 -4.66 -38.21 -5.62
C GLY A 49 -5.74 -37.58 -6.51
N LYS A 50 -5.35 -36.85 -7.56
CA LYS A 50 -6.27 -36.06 -8.40
C LYS A 50 -7.38 -36.86 -9.09
N ASP A 51 -7.19 -38.16 -9.28
CA ASP A 51 -8.16 -39.03 -9.94
C ASP A 51 -9.22 -39.61 -8.97
N GLY A 52 -9.14 -39.28 -7.67
CA GLY A 52 -10.09 -39.78 -6.67
C GLY A 52 -9.93 -41.27 -6.36
N ASN A 53 -8.70 -41.81 -6.43
CA ASN A 53 -8.47 -43.20 -6.02
C ASN A 53 -8.58 -43.31 -4.49
N ILE A 54 -9.34 -44.31 -4.02
CA ILE A 54 -9.49 -44.65 -2.60
C ILE A 54 -8.16 -44.93 -1.91
N GLU A 55 -7.15 -45.40 -2.66
CA GLU A 55 -5.78 -45.61 -2.16
C GLU A 55 -5.11 -44.29 -1.78
N THR A 56 -5.46 -43.16 -2.38
CA THR A 56 -4.84 -41.86 -2.09
C THR A 56 -5.67 -40.98 -1.15
N GLU A 57 -6.96 -41.25 -0.99
CA GLU A 57 -7.92 -40.38 -0.30
C GLU A 57 -7.46 -39.95 1.10
N SER A 58 -7.04 -40.90 1.95
CA SER A 58 -6.63 -40.55 3.32
C SER A 58 -5.32 -39.77 3.36
N ALA A 59 -4.40 -40.02 2.41
CA ALA A 59 -3.16 -39.26 2.31
C ALA A 59 -3.42 -37.82 1.84
N VAL A 60 -4.30 -37.64 0.86
CA VAL A 60 -4.77 -36.32 0.39
C VAL A 60 -5.41 -35.55 1.55
N LYS A 61 -6.26 -36.19 2.35
CA LYS A 61 -6.89 -35.56 3.52
C LYS A 61 -5.86 -35.01 4.50
N VAL A 62 -4.90 -35.84 4.92
CA VAL A 62 -3.87 -35.41 5.87
C VAL A 62 -2.98 -34.32 5.24
N ALA A 63 -2.69 -34.41 3.94
CA ALA A 63 -1.92 -33.39 3.23
C ALA A 63 -2.65 -32.04 3.15
N CYS A 64 -3.97 -32.04 2.90
CA CYS A 64 -4.79 -30.82 2.90
C CYS A 64 -4.89 -30.20 4.29
N GLU A 65 -5.04 -30.99 5.35
CA GLU A 65 -5.03 -30.48 6.72
C GLU A 65 -3.67 -29.89 7.09
N ALA A 66 -2.56 -30.55 6.73
CA ALA A 66 -1.23 -30.01 6.93
C ALA A 66 -1.01 -28.69 6.17
N ALA A 67 -1.43 -28.60 4.90
CA ALA A 67 -1.35 -27.34 4.15
C ALA A 67 -2.19 -26.23 4.80
N LYS A 68 -3.41 -26.55 5.24
CA LYS A 68 -4.24 -25.60 6.00
C LYS A 68 -3.51 -25.11 7.24
N THR A 69 -2.93 -26.01 8.04
CA THR A 69 -2.19 -25.67 9.26
C THR A 69 -1.02 -24.73 8.94
N LEU A 70 -0.22 -25.03 7.90
CA LEU A 70 0.91 -24.17 7.50
C LEU A 70 0.49 -22.79 7.00
N ILE A 71 -0.67 -22.67 6.34
CA ILE A 71 -1.18 -21.41 5.80
C ILE A 71 -1.89 -20.59 6.87
N GLN A 72 -2.58 -21.25 7.80
CA GLN A 72 -3.40 -20.58 8.79
C GLN A 72 -2.53 -19.73 9.72
N ASN A 73 -2.85 -18.42 9.80
CA ASN A 73 -2.11 -17.42 10.58
C ASN A 73 -0.66 -17.20 10.11
N ASN A 74 -0.31 -17.57 8.87
CA ASN A 74 0.98 -17.30 8.26
C ASN A 74 0.81 -16.47 6.97
N PRO A 75 0.81 -15.12 7.06
CA PRO A 75 0.72 -14.25 5.89
C PRO A 75 1.87 -14.46 4.88
N GLN A 76 3.07 -14.84 5.36
CA GLN A 76 4.25 -15.01 4.52
C GLN A 76 4.14 -16.25 3.62
N ALA A 77 3.37 -17.25 4.04
CA ALA A 77 3.12 -18.47 3.26
C ALA A 77 2.45 -18.18 1.91
N VAL A 78 1.72 -17.07 1.77
CA VAL A 78 1.01 -16.70 0.52
C VAL A 78 1.98 -16.63 -0.66
N SER A 79 3.12 -15.95 -0.49
CA SER A 79 4.15 -15.85 -1.52
C SER A 79 4.72 -17.22 -1.95
N VAL A 80 4.91 -18.13 -0.99
CA VAL A 80 5.48 -19.47 -1.23
C VAL A 80 4.47 -20.39 -1.92
N VAL A 81 3.19 -20.37 -1.52
CA VAL A 81 2.17 -21.23 -2.14
C VAL A 81 1.82 -20.80 -3.56
N LEU A 82 2.06 -19.53 -3.89
CA LEU A 82 1.85 -18.93 -5.21
C LEU A 82 3.01 -19.10 -6.18
N GLU A 83 4.16 -19.63 -5.76
CA GLU A 83 5.27 -19.94 -6.66
C GLU A 83 4.83 -20.81 -7.85
N ASP A 84 5.55 -20.73 -8.97
CA ASP A 84 5.29 -21.56 -10.13
C ASP A 84 5.57 -23.05 -9.83
N GLY A 85 4.57 -23.90 -10.09
CA GLY A 85 4.57 -25.29 -9.66
C GLY A 85 4.31 -25.48 -8.16
N GLY A 86 3.88 -24.41 -7.48
CA GLY A 86 3.57 -24.40 -6.06
C GLY A 86 2.28 -25.13 -5.69
N LEU A 87 1.85 -24.94 -4.44
CA LEU A 87 0.66 -25.58 -3.90
C LEU A 87 -0.60 -25.15 -4.66
N ILE A 88 -0.73 -23.87 -5.03
CA ILE A 88 -1.91 -23.37 -5.73
C ILE A 88 -2.08 -24.03 -7.11
N ASP A 89 -1.00 -24.18 -7.88
CA ASP A 89 -1.08 -24.86 -9.18
C ASP A 89 -1.51 -26.33 -9.02
N SER A 90 -1.00 -26.99 -7.98
CA SER A 90 -1.35 -28.38 -7.65
C SER A 90 -2.81 -28.51 -7.20
N LEU A 91 -3.32 -27.58 -6.41
CA LEU A 91 -4.72 -27.51 -6.02
C LEU A 91 -5.62 -27.26 -7.22
N ILE A 92 -5.24 -26.39 -8.15
CA ILE A 92 -6.01 -26.14 -9.38
C ILE A 92 -6.13 -27.41 -10.21
N VAL A 93 -5.02 -28.13 -10.43
CA VAL A 93 -5.04 -29.42 -11.15
C VAL A 93 -5.91 -30.43 -10.40
N PHE A 94 -5.73 -30.57 -9.09
CA PHE A 94 -6.51 -31.48 -8.27
C PHE A 94 -8.01 -31.19 -8.33
N LEU A 95 -8.41 -29.93 -8.09
CA LEU A 95 -9.79 -29.46 -8.10
C LEU A 95 -10.43 -29.46 -9.48
N ASN A 96 -9.66 -29.63 -10.56
CA ASN A 96 -10.16 -29.84 -11.92
C ASN A 96 -10.23 -31.31 -12.33
N CYS A 97 -9.60 -32.22 -11.59
CA CYS A 97 -9.59 -33.65 -11.92
C CYS A 97 -10.49 -34.49 -11.01
N ILE A 98 -10.58 -34.17 -9.71
CA ILE A 98 -11.32 -35.00 -8.74
C ILE A 98 -12.82 -35.10 -9.11
N PRO A 99 -13.45 -36.29 -9.08
CA PRO A 99 -14.89 -36.41 -9.29
C PRO A 99 -15.68 -35.59 -8.26
N LEU A 100 -16.75 -34.92 -8.70
CA LEU A 100 -17.55 -34.03 -7.84
C LEU A 100 -18.14 -34.75 -6.62
N GLU A 101 -18.52 -36.02 -6.77
CA GLU A 101 -19.11 -36.84 -5.72
C GLU A 101 -18.10 -37.23 -4.63
N GLN A 102 -16.80 -37.10 -4.93
CA GLN A 102 -15.69 -37.35 -4.00
C GLN A 102 -15.06 -36.06 -3.47
N LEU A 103 -15.51 -34.91 -3.97
CA LEU A 103 -15.02 -33.64 -3.48
C LEU A 103 -15.59 -33.38 -2.09
N HIS A 104 -14.72 -33.34 -1.09
CA HIS A 104 -15.03 -32.92 0.27
C HIS A 104 -14.54 -31.51 0.59
N SER A 105 -15.14 -30.88 1.61
CA SER A 105 -14.83 -29.50 2.02
C SER A 105 -13.38 -29.31 2.48
N TRP A 106 -12.77 -30.33 3.08
CA TRP A 106 -11.37 -30.27 3.53
C TRP A 106 -10.37 -30.19 2.36
N HIS A 107 -10.73 -30.60 1.14
CA HIS A 107 -9.89 -30.34 -0.05
C HIS A 107 -9.71 -28.84 -0.33
N LEU A 108 -10.72 -28.04 0.02
CA LEU A 108 -10.72 -26.59 -0.13
C LEU A 108 -10.13 -25.89 1.10
N GLY A 109 -9.78 -26.63 2.16
CA GLY A 109 -9.23 -26.11 3.41
C GLY A 109 -8.04 -25.16 3.21
N PRO A 110 -7.01 -25.54 2.43
CA PRO A 110 -5.88 -24.65 2.16
C PRO A 110 -6.29 -23.30 1.55
N LEU A 111 -7.28 -23.29 0.65
CA LEU A 111 -7.78 -22.07 0.01
C LEU A 111 -8.68 -21.24 0.94
N TYR A 112 -9.42 -21.89 1.83
CA TYR A 112 -10.27 -21.23 2.82
C TYR A 112 -9.44 -20.34 3.77
N PHE A 113 -8.32 -20.88 4.26
CA PHE A 113 -7.42 -20.21 5.21
C PHE A 113 -6.39 -19.29 4.55
N LEU A 114 -6.27 -19.33 3.22
CA LEU A 114 -5.42 -18.39 2.50
C LEU A 114 -5.91 -16.95 2.74
N GLN A 115 -5.00 -16.09 3.21
CA GLN A 115 -5.24 -14.67 3.44
C GLN A 115 -5.18 -13.92 2.11
N ILE A 116 -6.28 -14.03 1.35
CA ILE A 116 -6.41 -13.41 0.03
C ILE A 116 -6.80 -11.93 0.21
N GLY A 117 -6.02 -11.02 -0.40
CA GLY A 117 -6.48 -9.66 -0.67
C GLY A 117 -5.67 -8.51 -0.07
N GLU A 118 -4.57 -8.77 0.63
CA GLU A 118 -3.70 -7.70 1.12
C GLU A 118 -2.74 -7.19 0.04
N ASN A 119 -2.35 -8.04 -0.90
CA ASN A 119 -1.43 -7.71 -1.99
C ASN A 119 -2.14 -7.83 -3.35
N GLU A 120 -2.16 -6.72 -4.11
CA GLU A 120 -2.75 -6.65 -5.45
C GLU A 120 -2.06 -7.58 -6.46
N GLU A 121 -0.73 -7.72 -6.42
CA GLU A 121 0.02 -8.57 -7.34
C GLU A 121 -0.28 -10.06 -7.10
N GLU A 122 -0.36 -10.47 -5.83
CA GLU A 122 -0.72 -11.85 -5.46
C GLU A 122 -2.14 -12.20 -5.89
N LEU A 123 -3.07 -11.25 -5.73
CA LEU A 123 -4.45 -11.41 -6.20
C LEU A 123 -4.49 -11.55 -7.73
N GLN A 124 -3.81 -10.66 -8.47
CA GLN A 124 -3.73 -10.76 -9.93
C GLN A 124 -3.11 -12.11 -10.38
N LEU A 125 -2.11 -12.61 -9.65
CA LEU A 125 -1.49 -13.91 -9.91
C LEU A 125 -2.45 -15.09 -9.70
N LEU A 126 -3.25 -15.07 -8.63
CA LEU A 126 -4.31 -16.06 -8.39
C LEU A 126 -5.30 -16.12 -9.57
N PHE A 127 -5.75 -14.96 -10.06
CA PHE A 127 -6.63 -14.88 -11.23
C PHE A 127 -5.97 -15.47 -12.47
N LYS A 128 -4.70 -15.11 -12.73
CA LYS A 128 -3.92 -15.60 -13.87
C LYS A 128 -3.74 -17.12 -13.84
N LYS A 129 -3.58 -17.72 -12.66
CA LYS A 129 -3.45 -19.19 -12.49
C LYS A 129 -4.76 -19.93 -12.76
N GLY A 130 -5.91 -19.25 -12.81
CA GLY A 130 -7.21 -19.87 -13.09
C GLY A 130 -7.91 -20.48 -11.87
N ILE A 131 -7.55 -20.03 -10.66
CA ILE A 131 -8.10 -20.58 -9.41
C ILE A 131 -9.64 -20.48 -9.33
N ILE A 132 -10.21 -19.41 -9.88
CA ILE A 132 -11.66 -19.16 -9.85
C ILE A 132 -12.40 -20.23 -10.65
N GLU A 133 -11.88 -20.61 -11.81
CA GLU A 133 -12.48 -21.66 -12.64
C GLU A 133 -12.45 -23.00 -11.92
N ALA A 134 -11.32 -23.35 -11.30
CA ALA A 134 -11.18 -24.58 -10.52
C ALA A 134 -12.14 -24.65 -9.33
N ILE A 135 -12.28 -23.56 -8.55
CA ILE A 135 -13.22 -23.50 -7.43
C ILE A 135 -14.67 -23.53 -7.94
N SER A 136 -14.98 -22.86 -9.06
CA SER A 136 -16.34 -22.72 -9.58
C SER A 136 -17.04 -24.05 -9.84
N ARG A 137 -16.28 -25.10 -10.18
CA ARG A 137 -16.80 -26.45 -10.36
C ARG A 137 -17.41 -27.00 -9.07
N SER A 138 -16.83 -26.67 -7.92
CA SER A 138 -17.29 -27.06 -6.58
C SER A 138 -18.68 -26.50 -6.25
N LEU A 139 -19.13 -25.44 -6.94
CA LEU A 139 -20.48 -24.88 -6.80
C LEU A 139 -21.59 -25.83 -7.32
N GLU A 140 -21.22 -26.90 -8.03
CA GLU A 140 -22.15 -27.92 -8.51
C GLU A 140 -22.27 -29.11 -7.54
N SER A 141 -21.55 -29.09 -6.40
CA SER A 141 -21.62 -30.15 -5.40
C SER A 141 -22.97 -30.19 -4.68
N GLU A 142 -23.50 -31.40 -4.49
CA GLU A 142 -24.68 -31.65 -3.63
C GLU A 142 -24.32 -31.60 -2.13
N ASP A 143 -23.03 -31.71 -1.78
CA ASP A 143 -22.55 -31.54 -0.41
C ASP A 143 -22.62 -30.06 -0.02
N LYS A 144 -23.54 -29.74 0.89
CA LYS A 144 -23.75 -28.37 1.39
C LYS A 144 -22.50 -27.76 2.00
N GLN A 145 -21.63 -28.56 2.61
CA GLN A 145 -20.40 -28.04 3.22
C GLN A 145 -19.37 -27.68 2.14
N VAL A 146 -19.27 -28.48 1.07
CA VAL A 146 -18.42 -28.15 -0.09
C VAL A 146 -18.93 -26.89 -0.76
N LEU A 147 -20.23 -26.82 -1.01
CA LEU A 147 -20.88 -25.65 -1.60
C LEU A 147 -20.64 -24.39 -0.77
N PHE A 148 -20.82 -24.47 0.56
CA PHE A 148 -20.55 -23.35 1.48
C PHE A 148 -19.10 -22.89 1.40
N VAL A 149 -18.13 -23.80 1.57
CA VAL A 149 -16.69 -23.45 1.56
C VAL A 149 -16.26 -22.87 0.22
N ALA A 150 -16.72 -23.45 -0.90
CA ALA A 150 -16.43 -22.93 -2.23
C ALA A 150 -17.00 -21.51 -2.44
N THR A 151 -18.25 -21.29 -2.02
CA THR A 151 -18.90 -19.98 -2.13
C THR A 151 -18.19 -18.94 -1.27
N PHE A 152 -17.78 -19.31 -0.06
CA PHE A 152 -17.04 -18.43 0.86
C PHE A 152 -15.67 -18.03 0.30
N ILE A 153 -14.92 -18.97 -0.30
CA ILE A 153 -13.64 -18.66 -0.93
C ILE A 153 -13.84 -17.69 -2.10
N LEU A 154 -14.85 -17.93 -2.94
CA LEU A 154 -15.16 -17.03 -4.06
C LEU A 154 -15.57 -15.64 -3.58
N SER A 155 -16.41 -15.52 -2.55
CA SER A 155 -16.80 -14.21 -2.00
C SER A 155 -15.59 -13.46 -1.44
N LYS A 156 -14.64 -14.16 -0.80
CA LYS A 156 -13.36 -13.55 -0.35
C LYS A 156 -12.55 -13.02 -1.54
N ILE A 157 -12.37 -13.82 -2.59
CA ILE A 157 -11.63 -13.42 -3.80
C ILE A 157 -12.29 -12.21 -4.47
N PHE A 158 -13.62 -12.22 -4.63
CA PHE A 158 -14.33 -11.12 -5.28
C PHE A 158 -14.34 -9.84 -4.43
N ASN A 159 -14.47 -9.93 -3.11
CA ASN A 159 -14.33 -8.78 -2.22
C ASN A 159 -12.90 -8.23 -2.26
N ALA A 160 -11.87 -9.08 -2.25
CA ALA A 160 -10.47 -8.67 -2.39
C ALA A 160 -10.22 -7.92 -3.70
N GLN A 161 -10.92 -8.30 -4.77
CA GLN A 161 -10.79 -7.65 -6.08
C GLN A 161 -11.18 -6.17 -6.07
N LYS A 162 -11.92 -5.69 -5.08
CA LYS A 162 -12.35 -4.28 -5.04
C LYS A 162 -11.18 -3.29 -5.06
N SER A 163 -10.01 -3.66 -4.54
CA SER A 163 -8.81 -2.81 -4.58
C SER A 163 -8.26 -2.65 -6.01
N LEU A 164 -8.56 -3.59 -6.91
CA LEU A 164 -8.11 -3.61 -8.30
C LEU A 164 -9.03 -2.83 -9.25
N ILE A 165 -10.26 -2.52 -8.81
CA ILE A 165 -11.29 -1.93 -9.67
C ILE A 165 -11.59 -0.52 -9.19
N LYS A 166 -11.31 0.47 -10.03
CA LYS A 166 -11.67 1.86 -9.76
C LYS A 166 -13.20 2.03 -9.67
N ASP A 167 -13.65 3.01 -8.91
CA ASP A 167 -15.07 3.34 -8.81
C ASP A 167 -15.65 3.77 -10.15
N GLY A 168 -16.88 3.36 -10.42
CA GLY A 168 -17.56 3.58 -11.70
C GLY A 168 -17.05 2.70 -12.85
N VAL A 169 -16.06 1.82 -12.60
CA VAL A 169 -15.53 0.91 -13.61
C VAL A 169 -16.12 -0.49 -13.41
N GLN A 170 -16.60 -1.06 -14.50
CA GLN A 170 -17.10 -2.44 -14.52
C GLN A 170 -16.00 -3.44 -14.13
N ASN A 171 -16.41 -4.55 -13.51
CA ASN A 171 -15.48 -5.61 -13.15
C ASN A 171 -14.74 -6.14 -14.41
N PRO A 172 -13.39 -6.01 -14.50
CA PRO A 172 -12.64 -6.40 -15.70
C PRO A 172 -12.68 -7.90 -15.98
N PHE A 173 -13.03 -8.74 -14.99
CA PHE A 173 -13.17 -10.18 -15.14
C PHE A 173 -14.63 -10.63 -15.38
N PHE A 174 -15.58 -9.70 -15.53
CA PHE A 174 -16.99 -10.03 -15.74
C PHE A 174 -17.19 -11.03 -16.90
N SER A 175 -16.62 -10.72 -18.08
CA SER A 175 -16.72 -11.61 -19.25
C SER A 175 -15.99 -12.95 -19.06
N GLN A 176 -14.98 -13.01 -18.20
CA GLN A 176 -14.30 -14.26 -17.85
C GLN A 176 -15.22 -15.14 -16.99
N PHE A 177 -15.90 -14.55 -15.99
CA PHE A 177 -16.85 -15.26 -15.12
C PHE A 177 -18.09 -15.76 -15.88
N GLU A 178 -18.51 -15.01 -16.89
CA GLU A 178 -19.56 -15.45 -17.80
C GLU A 178 -19.08 -16.65 -18.64
N ARG A 179 -17.91 -16.53 -19.28
CA ARG A 179 -17.37 -17.55 -20.19
C ARG A 179 -17.07 -18.89 -19.50
N ASN A 180 -16.51 -18.87 -18.29
CA ASN A 180 -16.20 -20.10 -17.55
C ASN A 180 -17.41 -20.67 -16.78
N GLY A 181 -18.58 -20.00 -16.86
CA GLY A 181 -19.83 -20.45 -16.26
C GLY A 181 -19.95 -20.17 -14.76
N THR A 182 -18.96 -19.54 -14.11
CA THR A 182 -19.03 -19.16 -12.69
C THR A 182 -20.25 -18.29 -12.41
N LEU A 183 -20.47 -17.26 -13.23
CA LEU A 183 -21.62 -16.37 -13.10
C LEU A 183 -22.94 -17.14 -13.21
N GLY A 184 -23.07 -18.00 -14.23
CA GLY A 184 -24.28 -18.82 -14.43
C GLY A 184 -24.57 -19.78 -13.27
N ARG A 185 -23.52 -20.33 -12.62
CA ARG A 185 -23.69 -21.18 -11.43
C ARG A 185 -24.23 -20.40 -10.23
N LEU A 186 -23.63 -19.25 -9.93
CA LEU A 186 -24.08 -18.37 -8.83
C LEU A 186 -25.54 -17.92 -9.04
N GLN A 187 -25.91 -17.55 -10.27
CA GLN A 187 -27.28 -17.18 -10.62
C GLN A 187 -28.28 -18.34 -10.46
N ARG A 188 -27.86 -19.60 -10.66
CA ARG A 188 -28.72 -20.76 -10.37
C ARG A 188 -28.89 -20.98 -8.87
N ILE A 189 -27.81 -20.81 -8.09
CA ILE A 189 -27.84 -21.01 -6.64
C ILE A 189 -28.77 -19.99 -5.98
N ILE A 190 -28.67 -18.70 -6.34
CA ILE A 190 -29.49 -17.65 -5.72
C ILE A 190 -31.00 -17.83 -5.96
N LYS A 191 -31.39 -18.53 -7.04
CA LYS A 191 -32.79 -18.86 -7.36
C LYS A 191 -33.30 -20.12 -6.68
N ASN A 192 -32.43 -20.91 -6.03
CA ASN A 192 -32.78 -22.21 -5.50
C ASN A 192 -33.25 -22.12 -4.04
N VAL A 193 -34.55 -22.34 -3.84
CA VAL A 193 -35.22 -22.28 -2.53
C VAL A 193 -34.76 -23.33 -1.49
N ASN A 194 -33.99 -24.34 -1.90
CA ASN A 194 -33.52 -25.41 -1.01
C ASN A 194 -32.10 -25.16 -0.44
N ILE A 195 -31.48 -24.04 -0.82
CA ILE A 195 -30.14 -23.64 -0.36
C ILE A 195 -30.26 -22.89 0.98
N SER A 196 -29.28 -23.05 1.87
CA SER A 196 -29.28 -22.35 3.16
C SER A 196 -29.06 -20.85 2.99
N GLU A 197 -29.63 -20.07 3.91
CA GLU A 197 -29.50 -18.61 3.94
C GLU A 197 -28.05 -18.13 3.96
N ASP A 198 -27.15 -18.83 4.67
CA ASP A 198 -25.73 -18.48 4.72
C ASP A 198 -25.08 -18.57 3.34
N ILE A 199 -25.37 -19.63 2.57
CA ILE A 199 -24.85 -19.80 1.22
C ILE A 199 -25.45 -18.74 0.29
N LEU A 200 -26.76 -18.49 0.39
CA LEU A 200 -27.43 -17.46 -0.41
C LEU A 200 -26.87 -16.06 -0.12
N GLY A 201 -26.54 -15.75 1.13
CA GLY A 201 -25.84 -14.53 1.53
C GLY A 201 -24.48 -14.41 0.84
N LEU A 202 -23.64 -15.45 0.90
CA LEU A 202 -22.32 -15.45 0.26
C LEU A 202 -22.41 -15.33 -1.28
N VAL A 203 -23.42 -15.95 -1.89
CA VAL A 203 -23.71 -15.80 -3.33
C VAL A 203 -24.13 -14.37 -3.64
N ALA A 204 -24.98 -13.74 -2.82
CA ALA A 204 -25.40 -12.36 -3.00
C ALA A 204 -24.21 -11.38 -2.91
N LEU A 205 -23.31 -11.56 -1.94
CA LEU A 205 -22.05 -10.79 -1.86
C LEU A 205 -21.22 -10.95 -3.13
N SER A 206 -21.04 -12.20 -3.58
CA SER A 206 -20.29 -12.52 -4.80
C SER A 206 -20.88 -11.83 -6.03
N LEU A 207 -22.20 -11.93 -6.20
CA LEU A 207 -22.90 -11.29 -7.32
C LEU A 207 -22.83 -9.76 -7.26
N GLY A 208 -22.88 -9.16 -6.06
CA GLY A 208 -22.73 -7.72 -5.92
C GLY A 208 -21.39 -7.18 -6.40
N PHE A 209 -20.29 -7.88 -6.08
CA PHE A 209 -18.95 -7.51 -6.60
C PHE A 209 -18.76 -7.85 -8.07
N ILE A 210 -19.34 -8.95 -8.57
CA ILE A 210 -19.29 -9.28 -10.00
C ILE A 210 -20.02 -8.21 -10.81
N TYR A 211 -21.21 -7.80 -10.38
CA TYR A 211 -22.02 -6.77 -11.02
C TYR A 211 -21.64 -5.32 -10.62
N LYS A 212 -20.44 -5.09 -10.07
CA LYS A 212 -19.95 -3.71 -9.82
C LYS A 212 -20.10 -2.86 -11.08
N SER A 213 -20.71 -1.68 -10.94
CA SER A 213 -20.96 -0.76 -12.05
C SER A 213 -21.70 -1.38 -13.25
N SER A 214 -22.48 -2.45 -13.03
CA SER A 214 -23.21 -3.18 -14.07
C SER A 214 -24.64 -3.52 -13.65
N PRO A 215 -25.61 -3.57 -14.58
CA PRO A 215 -26.98 -3.93 -14.25
C PRO A 215 -27.10 -5.41 -13.87
N ILE A 216 -27.77 -5.70 -12.76
CA ILE A 216 -28.12 -7.08 -12.38
C ILE A 216 -29.33 -7.54 -13.23
N PRO A 217 -29.37 -8.80 -13.71
CA PRO A 217 -30.55 -9.36 -14.37
C PRO A 217 -31.82 -9.19 -13.52
N GLN A 218 -32.90 -8.74 -14.17
CA GLN A 218 -34.17 -8.42 -13.51
C GLN A 218 -34.78 -9.60 -12.74
N ASP A 219 -34.47 -10.83 -13.14
CA ASP A 219 -34.98 -12.05 -12.53
C ASP A 219 -34.23 -12.49 -11.27
N ILE A 220 -33.13 -11.83 -10.90
CA ILE A 220 -32.39 -12.11 -9.64
C ILE A 220 -32.14 -10.89 -8.76
N ILE A 221 -32.28 -9.67 -9.28
CA ILE A 221 -31.90 -8.43 -8.56
C ILE A 221 -32.52 -8.34 -7.16
N PHE A 222 -33.81 -8.66 -7.03
CA PHE A 222 -34.51 -8.60 -5.74
C PHE A 222 -34.02 -9.67 -4.76
N GLU A 223 -33.71 -10.88 -5.22
CA GLU A 223 -33.15 -11.92 -4.34
C GLU A 223 -31.74 -11.54 -3.87
N VAL A 224 -30.90 -11.00 -4.75
CA VAL A 224 -29.57 -10.50 -4.38
C VAL A 224 -29.70 -9.42 -3.29
N ILE A 225 -30.52 -8.38 -3.53
CA ILE A 225 -30.68 -7.27 -2.58
C ILE A 225 -31.27 -7.74 -1.24
N LYS A 226 -32.27 -8.63 -1.27
CA LYS A 226 -32.90 -9.20 -0.08
C LYS A 226 -31.90 -9.97 0.80
N HIS A 227 -31.00 -10.76 0.20
CA HIS A 227 -29.99 -11.49 0.98
C HIS A 227 -28.89 -10.55 1.51
N LEU A 228 -28.46 -9.54 0.74
CA LEU A 228 -27.55 -8.51 1.24
C LEU A 228 -28.13 -7.74 2.44
N LYS A 229 -29.42 -7.38 2.36
CA LYS A 229 -30.18 -6.75 3.46
C LYS A 229 -30.19 -7.60 4.73
N ARG A 230 -30.36 -8.92 4.62
CA ARG A 230 -30.32 -9.83 5.79
C ARG A 230 -28.95 -9.85 6.44
N LEU A 231 -27.88 -9.87 5.65
CA LEU A 231 -26.51 -9.79 6.17
C LEU A 231 -26.25 -8.46 6.89
N LEU A 232 -26.78 -7.36 6.34
CA LEU A 232 -26.71 -6.01 6.93
C LEU A 232 -27.45 -5.92 8.28
N GLN A 233 -28.50 -6.71 8.47
CA GLN A 233 -29.27 -6.80 9.72
C GLN A 233 -28.72 -7.85 10.70
N GLY A 234 -27.61 -8.51 10.35
CA GLY A 234 -26.96 -9.52 11.18
C GLY A 234 -26.22 -8.95 12.39
N GLN A 235 -25.50 -9.81 13.11
CA GLN A 235 -24.64 -9.42 14.24
C GLN A 235 -23.14 -9.54 13.92
N ASP A 236 -22.81 -10.13 12.77
CA ASP A 236 -21.42 -10.36 12.38
C ASP A 236 -20.91 -9.16 11.57
N ASN A 237 -20.02 -8.37 12.20
CA ASN A 237 -19.43 -7.17 11.61
C ASN A 237 -18.76 -7.45 10.26
N TYR A 238 -18.16 -8.64 10.06
CA TYR A 238 -17.57 -8.96 8.77
C TYR A 238 -18.63 -9.01 7.67
N TYR A 239 -19.76 -9.66 7.92
CA TYR A 239 -20.83 -9.73 6.92
C TYR A 239 -21.55 -8.40 6.72
N ILE A 240 -21.70 -7.58 7.76
CA ILE A 240 -22.22 -6.22 7.64
C ILE A 240 -21.30 -5.39 6.74
N TYR A 241 -20.00 -5.37 7.05
CA TYR A 241 -18.97 -4.68 6.29
C TYR A 241 -18.99 -5.09 4.81
N VAL A 242 -18.91 -6.39 4.51
CA VAL A 242 -18.85 -6.86 3.12
C VAL A 242 -20.19 -6.62 2.40
N SER A 243 -21.32 -6.68 3.11
CA SER A 243 -22.64 -6.35 2.53
C SER A 243 -22.74 -4.88 2.14
N LEU A 244 -22.26 -3.96 2.99
CA LEU A 244 -22.18 -2.53 2.68
C LEU A 244 -21.33 -2.28 1.43
N MET A 245 -20.13 -2.89 1.35
CA MET A 245 -19.26 -2.78 0.17
C MET A 245 -19.91 -3.35 -1.11
N SER A 246 -20.62 -4.47 -0.98
CA SER A 246 -21.35 -5.10 -2.07
C SER A 246 -22.52 -4.21 -2.56
N LEU A 247 -23.24 -3.57 -1.65
CA LEU A 247 -24.30 -2.62 -1.98
C LEU A 247 -23.75 -1.35 -2.63
N ALA A 248 -22.60 -0.84 -2.17
CA ALA A 248 -21.90 0.28 -2.80
C ALA A 248 -21.54 -0.07 -4.26
N ALA A 249 -20.94 -1.24 -4.50
CA ALA A 249 -20.56 -1.70 -5.84
C ALA A 249 -21.76 -1.80 -6.80
N LEU A 250 -22.92 -2.28 -6.31
CA LEU A 250 -24.17 -2.32 -7.08
C LEU A 250 -24.76 -0.93 -7.32
N GLY A 251 -24.62 -0.04 -6.34
CA GLY A 251 -25.08 1.35 -6.37
C GLY A 251 -24.38 2.23 -7.39
N GLU A 252 -23.22 1.82 -7.90
CA GLU A 252 -22.52 2.53 -8.99
C GLU A 252 -23.26 2.44 -10.33
N CYS A 253 -24.21 1.50 -10.49
CA CYS A 253 -25.04 1.39 -11.69
C CYS A 253 -26.46 1.91 -11.42
N GLU A 254 -26.84 2.96 -12.14
CA GLU A 254 -28.17 3.61 -12.01
C GLU A 254 -29.34 2.65 -12.27
N ASP A 255 -29.17 1.67 -13.15
CA ASP A 255 -30.19 0.65 -13.45
C ASP A 255 -30.58 -0.20 -12.23
N ASN A 256 -29.70 -0.30 -11.22
CA ASN A 256 -29.96 -1.07 -10.01
C ASN A 256 -30.73 -0.25 -8.94
N HIS A 257 -30.76 1.08 -9.05
CA HIS A 257 -31.32 1.97 -8.02
C HIS A 257 -32.80 1.76 -7.71
N PRO A 258 -33.70 1.54 -8.69
CA PRO A 258 -35.11 1.31 -8.39
C PRO A 258 -35.32 0.13 -7.42
N ALA A 259 -34.54 -0.94 -7.58
CA ALA A 259 -34.62 -2.12 -6.73
C ALA A 259 -34.05 -1.86 -5.32
N LEU A 260 -32.92 -1.14 -5.21
CA LEU A 260 -32.34 -0.74 -3.94
C LEU A 260 -33.30 0.15 -3.12
N ILE A 261 -33.97 1.09 -3.79
CA ILE A 261 -34.96 1.99 -3.17
C ILE A 261 -36.19 1.19 -2.74
N SER A 262 -36.73 0.32 -3.59
CA SER A 262 -37.94 -0.45 -3.27
C SER A 262 -37.76 -1.44 -2.13
N GLU A 263 -36.55 -1.99 -1.96
CA GLU A 263 -36.21 -2.89 -0.85
C GLU A 263 -35.83 -2.14 0.44
N ASN A 264 -35.99 -0.81 0.47
CA ASN A 264 -35.74 0.06 1.62
C ASN A 264 -34.30 -0.01 2.15
N ILE A 265 -33.33 -0.25 1.26
CA ILE A 265 -31.91 -0.42 1.63
C ILE A 265 -31.34 0.84 2.28
N ILE A 266 -31.78 2.02 1.87
CA ILE A 266 -31.32 3.31 2.41
C ILE A 266 -31.54 3.37 3.93
N ALA A 267 -32.74 2.98 4.41
CA ALA A 267 -33.03 2.95 5.83
C ALA A 267 -32.16 1.91 6.56
N ASP A 268 -31.93 0.73 5.97
CA ASP A 268 -31.09 -0.32 6.58
C ASP A 268 -29.63 0.12 6.71
N ILE A 269 -29.07 0.81 5.70
CA ILE A 269 -27.73 1.43 5.79
C ILE A 269 -27.74 2.55 6.83
N GLY A 270 -28.81 3.34 6.90
CA GLY A 270 -28.98 4.42 7.87
C GLY A 270 -28.93 3.95 9.33
N LEU A 271 -29.39 2.73 9.63
CA LEU A 271 -29.23 2.12 10.95
C LEU A 271 -27.75 1.93 11.33
N GLN A 272 -26.89 1.61 10.35
CA GLN A 272 -25.46 1.39 10.57
C GLN A 272 -24.68 2.68 10.87
N LEU A 273 -25.24 3.86 10.55
CA LEU A 273 -24.65 5.14 10.97
C LEU A 273 -24.70 5.38 12.49
N ASN A 274 -25.43 4.55 13.23
CA ASN A 274 -25.49 4.55 14.68
C ASN A 274 -24.79 3.32 15.31
N SER A 275 -24.26 2.41 14.50
CA SER A 275 -23.45 1.26 14.96
C SER A 275 -22.07 1.75 15.39
N GLU A 276 -21.39 1.07 16.31
CA GLU A 276 -20.00 1.41 16.66
C GLU A 276 -18.98 0.84 15.66
N CYS A 277 -19.32 -0.23 14.93
CA CYS A 277 -18.34 -1.02 14.17
C CYS A 277 -18.32 -0.72 12.67
N ASP A 278 -19.37 -0.13 12.09
CA ASP A 278 -19.57 -0.09 10.64
C ASP A 278 -19.87 1.29 10.06
N ILE A 279 -19.73 2.37 10.84
CA ILE A 279 -20.02 3.75 10.40
C ILE A 279 -19.15 4.13 9.20
N THR A 280 -17.85 3.77 9.20
CA THR A 280 -16.93 4.08 8.09
C THR A 280 -17.42 3.50 6.77
N SER A 281 -17.87 2.24 6.80
CA SER A 281 -18.39 1.53 5.63
C SER A 281 -19.75 2.06 5.19
N ALA A 282 -20.61 2.41 6.15
CA ALA A 282 -21.92 2.98 5.87
C ALA A 282 -21.82 4.37 5.24
N THR A 283 -20.97 5.23 5.78
CA THR A 283 -20.70 6.57 5.21
C THR A 283 -20.10 6.48 3.81
N TYR A 284 -19.13 5.59 3.58
CA TYR A 284 -18.60 5.34 2.24
C TYR A 284 -19.69 4.86 1.27
N THR A 285 -20.52 3.90 1.69
CA THR A 285 -21.62 3.36 0.87
C THR A 285 -22.58 4.48 0.47
N PHE A 286 -22.90 5.39 1.39
CA PHE A 286 -23.72 6.54 1.03
C PHE A 286 -23.01 7.55 0.12
N CYS A 287 -21.70 7.79 0.25
CA CYS A 287 -20.98 8.64 -0.72
C CYS A 287 -21.18 8.10 -2.14
N VAL A 288 -21.00 6.79 -2.34
CA VAL A 288 -21.20 6.13 -3.63
C VAL A 288 -22.64 6.29 -4.13
N LEU A 289 -23.63 6.02 -3.28
CA LEU A 289 -25.03 6.17 -3.65
C LEU A 289 -25.44 7.63 -3.90
N LEU A 290 -24.86 8.60 -3.20
CA LEU A 290 -25.15 10.03 -3.39
C LEU A 290 -24.49 10.59 -4.67
N ALA A 291 -23.35 10.05 -5.07
CA ALA A 291 -22.66 10.41 -6.32
C ALA A 291 -23.43 9.99 -7.58
N SER A 292 -24.50 9.20 -7.41
CA SER A 292 -25.22 8.52 -8.49
C SER A 292 -26.34 9.38 -9.13
N ASP A 293 -27.53 8.85 -9.42
CA ASP A 293 -28.63 9.58 -10.08
C ASP A 293 -29.42 10.50 -9.11
N GLU A 294 -30.34 11.32 -9.64
CA GLU A 294 -31.14 12.25 -8.81
C GLU A 294 -32.21 11.57 -7.98
N ASN A 295 -32.76 10.45 -8.44
CA ASN A 295 -33.77 9.68 -7.73
C ASN A 295 -33.17 9.05 -6.48
N MET A 296 -31.99 8.42 -6.58
CA MET A 296 -31.29 7.85 -5.43
C MET A 296 -30.94 8.92 -4.40
N ARG A 297 -30.40 10.08 -4.83
CA ARG A 297 -30.15 11.20 -3.91
C ARG A 297 -31.40 11.69 -3.19
N ASN A 298 -32.50 11.85 -3.91
CA ASN A 298 -33.76 12.29 -3.31
C ASN A 298 -34.27 11.27 -2.29
N ALA A 299 -34.21 9.98 -2.61
CA ALA A 299 -34.57 8.92 -1.69
C ALA A 299 -33.71 8.92 -0.41
N ILE A 300 -32.41 9.20 -0.53
CA ILE A 300 -31.51 9.34 0.63
C ILE A 300 -31.87 10.58 1.46
N ARG A 301 -32.09 11.74 0.83
CA ARG A 301 -32.50 12.97 1.54
C ARG A 301 -33.82 12.82 2.30
N GLU A 302 -34.74 12.03 1.77
CA GLU A 302 -36.04 11.79 2.42
C GLU A 302 -35.93 10.86 3.64
N GLN A 303 -34.99 9.92 3.64
CA GLN A 303 -34.87 8.89 4.68
C GLN A 303 -33.78 9.19 5.72
N ILE A 304 -32.74 9.94 5.35
CA ILE A 304 -31.57 10.20 6.19
C ILE A 304 -31.57 11.68 6.60
N PRO A 305 -31.73 12.00 7.90
CA PRO A 305 -31.70 13.38 8.39
C PRO A 305 -30.36 14.06 8.10
N ILE A 306 -30.41 15.27 7.54
CA ILE A 306 -29.20 16.05 7.24
C ILE A 306 -28.42 16.41 8.51
N GLU A 307 -29.12 16.57 9.63
CA GLU A 307 -28.54 16.84 10.95
C GLU A 307 -27.62 15.70 11.40
N LYS A 308 -27.94 14.45 11.05
CA LYS A 308 -27.08 13.31 11.34
C LYS A 308 -25.77 13.41 10.55
N MET A 309 -25.82 13.89 9.30
CA MET A 309 -24.60 14.11 8.51
C MET A 309 -23.74 15.21 9.11
N ARG A 310 -24.35 16.33 9.51
CA ARG A 310 -23.64 17.42 10.19
C ARG A 310 -22.97 16.98 11.49
N GLU A 311 -23.64 16.15 12.28
CA GLU A 311 -23.05 15.52 13.48
C GLU A 311 -21.79 14.74 13.12
N LEU A 312 -21.86 13.86 12.11
CA LEU A 312 -20.73 13.03 11.69
C LEU A 312 -19.58 13.83 11.05
N THR A 313 -19.79 15.07 10.58
CA THR A 313 -18.66 15.92 10.13
C THR A 313 -17.72 16.36 11.26
N ASN A 314 -18.09 16.11 12.51
CA ASN A 314 -17.27 16.36 13.70
C ASN A 314 -16.85 15.07 14.41
N TYR A 315 -16.99 13.92 13.75
CA TYR A 315 -16.59 12.64 14.31
C TYR A 315 -15.06 12.56 14.51
N GLU A 316 -14.65 11.80 15.53
CA GLU A 316 -13.23 11.68 15.92
C GLU A 316 -12.42 11.00 14.82
N ASP A 317 -12.91 9.86 14.32
CA ASP A 317 -12.35 9.16 13.17
C ASP A 317 -12.36 10.06 11.93
N GLU A 318 -11.18 10.21 11.33
CA GLU A 318 -10.98 11.08 10.18
C GLU A 318 -11.76 10.61 8.94
N ILE A 319 -11.80 9.30 8.68
CA ILE A 319 -12.42 8.75 7.47
C ILE A 319 -13.93 8.99 7.54
N ILE A 320 -14.57 8.73 8.69
CA ILE A 320 -15.99 9.02 8.91
C ILE A 320 -16.27 10.51 8.69
N ARG A 321 -15.42 11.38 9.25
CA ARG A 321 -15.55 12.82 9.11
C ARG A 321 -15.44 13.28 7.65
N LEU A 322 -14.48 12.76 6.89
CA LEU A 322 -14.28 13.10 5.48
C LEU A 322 -15.44 12.61 4.61
N ASN A 323 -15.85 11.34 4.76
CA ASN A 323 -17.00 10.80 4.06
C ASN A 323 -18.26 11.63 4.36
N SER A 324 -18.50 11.98 5.61
CA SER A 324 -19.70 12.74 6.01
C SER A 324 -19.74 14.15 5.42
N LYS A 325 -18.57 14.82 5.29
CA LYS A 325 -18.47 16.09 4.58
C LYS A 325 -18.80 15.92 3.10
N GLU A 326 -18.26 14.88 2.47
CA GLU A 326 -18.56 14.57 1.06
C GLU A 326 -20.05 14.28 0.85
N MET A 327 -20.65 13.45 1.70
CA MET A 327 -22.10 13.19 1.69
C MET A 327 -22.91 14.48 1.79
N LEU A 328 -22.56 15.37 2.73
CA LEU A 328 -23.22 16.66 2.89
C LEU A 328 -23.12 17.51 1.62
N SER A 329 -21.96 17.55 0.96
CA SER A 329 -21.77 18.26 -0.30
C SER A 329 -22.56 17.66 -1.46
N TRP A 330 -22.68 16.34 -1.56
CA TRP A 330 -23.59 15.72 -2.53
C TRP A 330 -25.07 15.99 -2.24
N MET A 331 -25.45 16.07 -0.97
CA MET A 331 -26.83 16.36 -0.57
C MET A 331 -27.19 17.82 -0.85
N MET A 332 -26.31 18.76 -0.52
CA MET A 332 -26.57 20.21 -0.54
C MET A 332 -26.18 20.90 -1.84
N CYS A 333 -25.12 20.44 -2.48
CA CYS A 333 -24.53 21.04 -3.68
C CYS A 333 -24.39 20.02 -4.83
N PRO A 334 -25.41 19.18 -5.13
CA PRO A 334 -25.28 18.05 -6.05
C PRO A 334 -24.80 18.45 -7.45
N GLN A 335 -25.23 19.62 -7.94
CA GLN A 335 -24.86 20.09 -9.27
C GLN A 335 -23.37 20.42 -9.37
N GLU A 336 -22.80 20.97 -8.30
CA GLU A 336 -21.37 21.31 -8.25
C GLU A 336 -20.53 20.04 -8.15
N MET A 337 -20.93 19.09 -7.29
CA MET A 337 -20.26 17.79 -7.17
C MET A 337 -20.30 17.01 -8.49
N LYS A 338 -21.47 16.92 -9.15
CA LYS A 338 -21.59 16.32 -10.48
C LYS A 338 -20.72 17.01 -11.51
N ARG A 339 -20.68 18.35 -11.48
CA ARG A 339 -19.87 19.15 -12.38
C ARG A 339 -18.38 18.86 -12.21
N LEU A 340 -17.89 18.81 -10.97
CA LEU A 340 -16.51 18.45 -10.65
C LEU A 340 -16.17 17.02 -11.11
N ALA A 341 -16.99 16.03 -10.77
CA ALA A 341 -16.79 14.64 -11.19
C ALA A 341 -16.75 14.51 -12.72
N LYS A 342 -17.65 15.21 -13.43
CA LYS A 342 -17.67 15.24 -14.91
C LYS A 342 -16.42 15.89 -15.49
N ILE A 343 -15.94 17.00 -14.93
CA ILE A 343 -14.70 17.64 -15.37
C ILE A 343 -13.51 16.69 -15.17
N GLN A 344 -13.41 16.08 -13.99
CA GLN A 344 -12.33 15.13 -13.69
C GLN A 344 -12.31 13.96 -14.68
N HIS A 345 -13.45 13.31 -14.90
CA HIS A 345 -13.59 12.20 -15.85
C HIS A 345 -13.24 12.62 -17.29
N ASN A 346 -13.74 13.78 -17.74
CA ASN A 346 -13.53 14.24 -19.10
C ASN A 346 -12.08 14.61 -19.43
N TYR A 347 -11.28 15.01 -18.42
CA TYR A 347 -9.95 15.59 -18.63
C TYR A 347 -8.77 14.80 -18.05
N GLN A 348 -9.02 13.77 -17.22
CA GLN A 348 -7.93 12.98 -16.60
C GLN A 348 -7.01 12.30 -17.64
N ASP A 349 -7.57 11.83 -18.76
CA ASP A 349 -6.84 11.12 -19.82
C ASP A 349 -6.56 12.00 -21.04
N LYS A 350 -6.84 13.30 -20.94
CA LYS A 350 -6.67 14.26 -22.05
C LYS A 350 -5.23 14.74 -22.20
N THR A 351 -4.91 15.28 -23.37
CA THR A 351 -3.62 15.94 -23.59
C THR A 351 -3.53 17.26 -22.83
N ALA A 352 -2.31 17.78 -22.62
CA ALA A 352 -2.13 19.09 -22.00
C ALA A 352 -2.85 20.19 -22.80
N GLU A 353 -2.78 20.15 -24.14
CA GLU A 353 -3.44 21.11 -25.03
C GLU A 353 -4.97 21.13 -24.85
N GLU A 354 -5.64 19.96 -24.86
CA GLU A 354 -7.08 19.86 -24.63
C GLU A 354 -7.48 20.37 -23.24
N ARG A 355 -6.65 20.11 -22.22
CA ARG A 355 -6.86 20.69 -20.88
C ARG A 355 -6.63 22.19 -20.87
N GLY A 356 -5.70 22.71 -21.66
CA GLY A 356 -5.46 24.14 -21.75
C GLY A 356 -6.63 24.88 -22.39
N GLN A 357 -7.24 24.32 -23.42
CA GLN A 357 -8.49 24.86 -24.00
C GLN A 357 -9.60 24.93 -22.94
N ALA A 358 -9.74 23.90 -22.11
CA ALA A 358 -10.69 23.88 -21.02
C ALA A 358 -10.44 24.98 -19.96
N VAL A 359 -9.16 25.29 -19.68
CA VAL A 359 -8.78 26.40 -18.81
C VAL A 359 -9.17 27.74 -19.45
N GLU A 360 -8.92 27.92 -20.75
CA GLU A 360 -9.30 29.12 -21.50
C GLU A 360 -10.83 29.31 -21.58
N GLU A 361 -11.60 28.23 -21.55
CA GLU A 361 -13.06 28.23 -21.44
C GLU A 361 -13.59 28.59 -20.04
N GLY A 362 -12.70 28.83 -19.06
CA GLY A 362 -13.06 29.26 -17.70
C GLY A 362 -13.39 28.12 -16.73
N ILE A 363 -13.07 26.86 -17.06
CA ILE A 363 -13.32 25.72 -16.15
C ILE A 363 -12.45 25.83 -14.87
N LEU A 364 -11.23 26.35 -14.99
CA LEU A 364 -10.38 26.58 -13.82
C LEU A 364 -10.97 27.66 -12.89
N ASP A 365 -11.62 28.69 -13.44
CA ASP A 365 -12.28 29.74 -12.66
C ASP A 365 -13.50 29.20 -11.89
N GLU A 366 -14.24 28.25 -12.47
CA GLU A 366 -15.30 27.52 -11.75
C GLU A 366 -14.73 26.79 -10.52
N ALA A 367 -13.65 26.02 -10.71
CA ALA A 367 -13.00 25.29 -9.62
C ALA A 367 -12.42 26.23 -8.55
N TYR A 368 -11.81 27.35 -8.97
CA TYR A 368 -11.31 28.40 -8.08
C TYR A 368 -12.43 28.97 -7.18
N LYS A 369 -13.60 29.28 -7.76
CA LYS A 369 -14.74 29.83 -7.00
C LYS A 369 -15.26 28.85 -5.95
N ILE A 370 -15.34 27.57 -6.29
CA ILE A 370 -15.73 26.51 -5.35
C ILE A 370 -14.72 26.41 -4.21
N LEU A 371 -13.42 26.35 -4.51
CA LEU A 371 -12.37 26.30 -3.51
C LEU A 371 -12.40 27.54 -2.59
N ASN A 372 -12.66 28.73 -3.15
CA ASN A 372 -12.74 29.95 -2.34
C ASN A 372 -13.90 29.90 -1.33
N ARG A 373 -15.08 29.44 -1.74
CA ARG A 373 -16.23 29.25 -0.83
C ARG A 373 -15.93 28.29 0.30
N ILE A 374 -15.24 27.18 0.00
CA ILE A 374 -14.78 26.22 1.01
C ILE A 374 -13.86 26.90 2.04
N ILE A 375 -12.89 27.70 1.57
CA ILE A 375 -11.92 28.40 2.43
C ILE A 375 -12.56 29.53 3.25
N GLU A 376 -13.64 30.12 2.73
CA GLU A 376 -14.49 31.08 3.43
C GLU A 376 -15.37 30.43 4.51
N GLY A 377 -15.39 29.09 4.58
CA GLY A 377 -16.04 28.33 5.65
C GLY A 377 -17.48 27.92 5.34
N GLU A 378 -17.85 27.84 4.06
CA GLU A 378 -19.15 27.29 3.67
C GLU A 378 -19.20 25.78 3.97
N GLU A 379 -19.83 25.42 5.10
CA GLU A 379 -19.83 24.05 5.63
C GLU A 379 -20.44 23.03 4.66
N ASP A 380 -21.52 23.39 3.97
CA ASP A 380 -22.28 22.48 3.11
C ASP A 380 -21.46 22.00 1.89
N ILE A 381 -20.44 22.75 1.46
CA ILE A 381 -19.55 22.40 0.32
C ILE A 381 -18.17 21.88 0.77
N ALA A 382 -17.93 21.75 2.07
CA ALA A 382 -16.62 21.37 2.60
C ALA A 382 -16.12 19.99 2.15
N GLY A 383 -17.02 19.09 1.74
CA GLY A 383 -16.69 17.79 1.15
C GLY A 383 -16.20 17.84 -0.29
N ALA A 384 -16.40 18.97 -0.99
CA ALA A 384 -15.92 19.15 -2.35
C ALA A 384 -14.41 19.46 -2.44
N LYS A 385 -13.69 19.57 -1.30
CA LYS A 385 -12.26 19.88 -1.20
C LYS A 385 -11.38 19.01 -2.09
N ASP A 386 -11.52 17.70 -1.97
CA ASP A 386 -10.70 16.75 -2.71
C ASP A 386 -11.08 16.71 -4.21
N PRO A 387 -12.37 16.61 -4.58
CA PRO A 387 -12.79 16.72 -5.97
C PRO A 387 -12.32 18.01 -6.66
N VAL A 388 -12.41 19.16 -5.99
CA VAL A 388 -11.99 20.44 -6.60
C VAL A 388 -10.47 20.51 -6.77
N CYS A 389 -9.68 20.03 -5.80
CA CYS A 389 -8.22 19.96 -5.92
C CYS A 389 -7.77 18.96 -7.00
N ASN A 390 -8.48 17.84 -7.17
CA ASN A 390 -8.22 16.89 -8.25
C ASN A 390 -8.50 17.49 -9.63
N VAL A 391 -9.61 18.25 -9.77
CA VAL A 391 -9.93 18.99 -11.00
C VAL A 391 -8.86 20.03 -11.30
N ILE A 392 -8.46 20.84 -10.31
CA ILE A 392 -7.39 21.84 -10.46
C ILE A 392 -6.10 21.16 -10.92
N SER A 393 -5.66 20.11 -10.22
CA SER A 393 -4.46 19.35 -10.54
C SER A 393 -4.49 18.83 -11.98
N THR A 394 -5.62 18.25 -12.38
CA THR A 394 -5.82 17.74 -13.74
C THR A 394 -5.62 18.86 -14.75
N LEU A 395 -6.34 19.97 -14.62
CA LEU A 395 -6.36 21.06 -15.60
C LEU A 395 -4.99 21.73 -15.80
N ILE A 396 -4.24 21.97 -14.72
CA ILE A 396 -2.98 22.72 -14.78
C ILE A 396 -1.77 21.87 -15.18
N LYS A 397 -1.86 20.54 -15.08
CA LYS A 397 -0.74 19.62 -15.37
C LYS A 397 -0.27 19.74 -16.82
N GLY A 398 1.00 20.11 -17.01
CA GLY A 398 1.62 20.31 -18.32
C GLY A 398 1.22 21.61 -19.02
N ASN A 399 0.56 22.54 -18.32
CA ASN A 399 0.06 23.80 -18.88
C ASN A 399 0.72 25.03 -18.22
N ALA A 400 2.05 25.11 -18.32
CA ALA A 400 2.85 26.17 -17.70
C ALA A 400 2.47 27.59 -18.17
N GLN A 401 1.81 27.75 -19.31
CA GLN A 401 1.34 29.04 -19.84
C GLN A 401 0.33 29.75 -18.93
N PHE A 402 -0.36 29.02 -18.04
CA PHE A 402 -1.30 29.62 -17.06
C PHE A 402 -0.66 29.97 -15.73
N LEU A 403 0.63 29.66 -15.51
CA LEU A 403 1.30 29.98 -14.26
C LEU A 403 1.29 31.47 -13.91
N PRO A 404 1.45 32.43 -14.86
CA PRO A 404 1.37 33.84 -14.53
C PRO A 404 0.06 34.20 -13.82
N SER A 405 -1.10 33.79 -14.34
CA SER A 405 -2.40 34.07 -13.72
C SER A 405 -2.64 33.27 -12.43
N ILE A 406 -2.15 32.03 -12.35
CA ILE A 406 -2.22 31.22 -11.13
C ILE A 406 -1.42 31.87 -9.97
N LEU A 407 -0.29 32.50 -10.29
CA LEU A 407 0.63 33.12 -9.35
C LEU A 407 0.34 34.59 -9.06
N GLU A 408 -0.61 35.21 -9.76
CA GLU A 408 -1.06 36.59 -9.47
C GLU A 408 -1.44 36.75 -8.00
N GLN A 409 -1.35 37.98 -7.49
CA GLN A 409 -1.72 38.28 -6.11
C GLN A 409 -3.22 38.01 -5.88
N GLY A 410 -3.53 37.17 -4.91
CA GLY A 410 -4.88 36.66 -4.66
C GLY A 410 -5.32 35.58 -5.67
N GLY A 411 -4.42 35.08 -6.51
CA GLY A 411 -4.68 34.02 -7.46
C GLY A 411 -4.79 32.64 -6.80
N LEU A 412 -4.88 31.61 -7.64
CA LEU A 412 -5.09 30.23 -7.21
C LEU A 412 -3.97 29.71 -6.27
N ALA A 413 -2.71 30.10 -6.50
CA ALA A 413 -1.62 29.68 -5.61
C ALA A 413 -1.78 30.23 -4.18
N ASP A 414 -2.15 31.51 -4.03
CA ASP A 414 -2.38 32.11 -2.71
C ASP A 414 -3.57 31.43 -2.00
N LEU A 415 -4.60 31.08 -2.78
CA LEU A 415 -5.77 30.38 -2.27
C LEU A 415 -5.43 28.98 -1.75
N LEU A 416 -4.65 28.20 -2.50
CA LEU A 416 -4.17 26.87 -2.10
C LEU A 416 -3.24 26.92 -0.88
N ILE A 417 -2.34 27.91 -0.81
CA ILE A 417 -1.46 28.12 0.34
C ILE A 417 -2.31 28.43 1.59
N LYS A 418 -3.26 29.36 1.48
CA LYS A 418 -4.19 29.71 2.58
C LYS A 418 -5.05 28.53 3.02
N HIS A 419 -5.45 27.66 2.08
CA HIS A 419 -6.18 26.43 2.39
C HIS A 419 -5.35 25.50 3.28
N ILE A 420 -4.13 25.17 2.85
CA ILE A 420 -3.25 24.25 3.58
C ILE A 420 -2.79 24.84 4.91
N GLU A 421 -2.60 26.16 4.98
CA GLU A 421 -2.30 26.87 6.24
C GLU A 421 -3.41 26.69 7.29
N LYS A 422 -4.67 26.60 6.85
CA LYS A 422 -5.83 26.38 7.73
C LYS A 422 -6.08 24.91 8.05
N SER A 423 -5.49 23.98 7.32
CA SER A 423 -5.69 22.54 7.54
C SER A 423 -5.05 22.09 8.84
N ASN A 424 -5.66 21.10 9.50
CA ASN A 424 -5.06 20.50 10.68
C ASN A 424 -3.80 19.72 10.26
N PRO A 425 -2.65 19.86 10.96
CA PRO A 425 -1.44 19.08 10.67
C PRO A 425 -1.60 17.56 10.70
N ASN A 426 -2.66 17.05 11.34
CA ASN A 426 -2.99 15.63 11.39
C ASN A 426 -4.03 15.22 10.33
N GLU A 427 -4.55 16.17 9.55
CA GLU A 427 -5.51 15.87 8.48
C GLU A 427 -4.78 15.30 7.26
N THR A 428 -5.34 14.25 6.67
CA THR A 428 -4.85 13.64 5.44
C THR A 428 -5.20 14.53 4.24
N ILE A 429 -4.29 15.46 3.91
CA ILE A 429 -4.47 16.46 2.84
C ILE A 429 -3.70 16.14 1.54
N THR A 430 -3.41 14.86 1.30
CA THR A 430 -2.58 14.40 0.17
C THR A 430 -3.07 14.91 -1.19
N ASN A 431 -4.38 14.90 -1.44
CA ASN A 431 -4.97 15.41 -2.70
C ASN A 431 -4.99 16.94 -2.77
N GLN A 432 -5.05 17.62 -1.63
CA GLN A 432 -5.15 19.08 -1.54
C GLN A 432 -3.79 19.76 -1.74
N ILE A 433 -2.68 19.06 -1.45
CA ILE A 433 -1.31 19.51 -1.73
C ILE A 433 -0.93 19.29 -3.21
N GLU A 434 -1.56 18.34 -3.90
CA GLU A 434 -1.20 17.96 -5.28
C GLU A 434 -1.19 19.14 -6.28
N PRO A 435 -2.16 20.08 -6.28
CA PRO A 435 -2.09 21.27 -7.11
C PRO A 435 -0.78 22.06 -6.94
N LEU A 436 -0.30 22.22 -5.70
CA LEU A 436 0.94 22.94 -5.44
C LEU A 436 2.17 22.17 -5.91
N VAL A 437 2.17 20.83 -5.81
CA VAL A 437 3.24 19.98 -6.36
C VAL A 437 3.37 20.22 -7.87
N ILE A 438 2.24 20.26 -8.57
CA ILE A 438 2.22 20.51 -10.02
C ILE A 438 2.69 21.94 -10.32
N ILE A 439 2.20 22.95 -9.59
CA ILE A 439 2.62 24.34 -9.77
C ILE A 439 4.14 24.49 -9.61
N VAL A 440 4.74 23.97 -8.52
CA VAL A 440 6.20 24.10 -8.32
C VAL A 440 7.03 23.34 -9.35
N ASN A 441 6.46 22.32 -10.00
CA ASN A 441 7.15 21.57 -11.05
C ASN A 441 7.17 22.30 -12.39
N GLU A 442 6.16 23.10 -12.66
CA GLU A 442 6.04 23.86 -13.91
C GLU A 442 6.69 25.25 -13.78
N CYS A 443 6.90 25.75 -12.55
CA CYS A 443 7.51 27.06 -12.28
C CYS A 443 8.99 27.15 -12.66
N GLN A 444 9.39 28.31 -13.18
CA GLN A 444 10.79 28.74 -13.31
C GLN A 444 11.33 29.28 -11.98
N ASP A 445 12.65 29.45 -11.86
CA ASP A 445 13.30 29.91 -10.61
C ASP A 445 12.74 31.23 -10.07
N GLU A 446 12.39 32.18 -10.94
CA GLU A 446 11.78 33.45 -10.52
C GLU A 446 10.37 33.28 -9.95
N GLN A 447 9.58 32.35 -10.50
CA GLN A 447 8.25 32.02 -10.00
C GLN A 447 8.33 31.22 -8.70
N LEU A 448 9.32 30.34 -8.55
CA LEU A 448 9.61 29.63 -7.29
C LEU A 448 10.02 30.61 -6.18
N ARG A 449 10.83 31.63 -6.52
CA ARG A 449 11.13 32.75 -5.61
C ARG A 449 9.88 33.52 -5.21
N ASP A 450 8.92 33.71 -6.11
CA ASP A 450 7.65 34.37 -5.78
C ASP A 450 6.80 33.53 -4.82
N LEU A 451 6.69 32.22 -5.07
CA LEU A 451 6.03 31.28 -4.14
C LEU A 451 6.70 31.24 -2.76
N PHE A 452 8.03 31.35 -2.68
CA PHE A 452 8.73 31.52 -1.41
C PHE A 452 8.24 32.75 -0.65
N ARG A 453 8.14 33.91 -1.33
CA ARG A 453 7.66 35.17 -0.73
C ARG A 453 6.19 35.08 -0.30
N LYS A 454 5.38 34.27 -0.98
CA LYS A 454 4.00 33.94 -0.62
C LYS A 454 3.90 33.01 0.61
N GLY A 455 5.03 32.53 1.15
CA GLY A 455 5.08 31.75 2.38
C GLY A 455 4.87 30.25 2.21
N ILE A 456 4.92 29.72 0.98
CA ILE A 456 4.67 28.29 0.72
C ILE A 456 5.56 27.37 1.57
N VAL A 457 6.82 27.72 1.77
CA VAL A 457 7.80 26.90 2.50
C VAL A 457 7.45 26.82 3.99
N LYS A 458 6.99 27.92 4.57
CA LYS A 458 6.50 27.95 5.95
C LYS A 458 5.24 27.09 6.10
N VAL A 459 4.30 27.19 5.17
CA VAL A 459 3.07 26.39 5.19
C VAL A 459 3.37 24.89 5.00
N MET A 460 4.28 24.52 4.10
CA MET A 460 4.70 23.12 3.95
C MET A 460 5.45 22.60 5.18
N SER A 461 6.19 23.45 5.88
CA SER A 461 6.91 23.04 7.09
C SER A 461 5.97 22.54 8.18
N SER A 462 4.79 23.13 8.33
CA SER A 462 3.80 22.67 9.32
C SER A 462 3.28 21.26 9.03
N GLN A 463 3.42 20.79 7.78
CA GLN A 463 3.01 19.46 7.33
C GLN A 463 4.12 18.41 7.48
N LEU A 464 5.34 18.78 7.90
CA LEU A 464 6.44 17.83 8.09
C LEU A 464 6.25 16.87 9.27
N ASN A 465 5.31 17.18 10.17
CA ASN A 465 4.93 16.33 11.30
C ASN A 465 3.60 15.57 11.07
N ASN A 466 3.05 15.60 9.85
CA ASN A 466 1.82 14.88 9.52
C ASN A 466 2.02 13.36 9.63
N GLU A 467 0.99 12.64 10.05
CA GLU A 467 1.01 11.19 10.22
C GLU A 467 1.00 10.44 8.88
N ASP A 468 0.41 11.02 7.83
CA ASP A 468 0.45 10.49 6.46
C ASP A 468 1.81 10.80 5.81
N SER A 469 2.60 9.74 5.60
CA SER A 469 3.91 9.83 4.95
C SER A 469 3.85 10.42 3.52
N ARG A 470 2.71 10.32 2.83
CA ARG A 470 2.50 10.90 1.50
C ARG A 470 2.39 12.43 1.58
N VAL A 471 1.72 12.96 2.60
CA VAL A 471 1.66 14.41 2.88
C VAL A 471 3.07 14.93 3.16
N VAL A 472 3.80 14.27 4.06
CA VAL A 472 5.18 14.64 4.41
C VAL A 472 6.08 14.62 3.18
N THR A 473 5.99 13.59 2.35
CA THR A 473 6.80 13.46 1.12
C THR A 473 6.53 14.60 0.14
N LYS A 474 5.26 14.94 -0.11
CA LYS A 474 4.90 16.07 -0.98
C LYS A 474 5.35 17.42 -0.40
N ALA A 475 5.24 17.61 0.92
CA ALA A 475 5.71 18.81 1.59
C ALA A 475 7.23 18.99 1.46
N ILE A 476 8.02 17.94 1.72
CA ILE A 476 9.48 17.93 1.50
C ILE A 476 9.80 18.26 0.05
N TYR A 477 9.09 17.64 -0.89
CA TYR A 477 9.31 17.86 -2.32
C TYR A 477 9.14 19.33 -2.72
N ILE A 478 8.05 19.96 -2.27
CA ILE A 478 7.79 21.39 -2.50
C ILE A 478 8.90 22.25 -1.86
N ILE A 479 9.25 21.99 -0.59
CA ILE A 479 10.31 22.74 0.12
C ILE A 479 11.62 22.63 -0.65
N LYS A 480 12.03 21.41 -1.04
CA LYS A 480 13.24 21.17 -1.82
C LYS A 480 13.27 22.02 -3.09
N LYS A 481 12.22 21.93 -3.91
CA LYS A 481 12.14 22.65 -5.20
C LYS A 481 12.29 24.16 -5.02
N ILE A 482 11.58 24.72 -4.04
CA ILE A 482 11.69 26.14 -3.73
C ILE A 482 13.10 26.48 -3.24
N VAL A 483 13.67 25.72 -2.31
CA VAL A 483 15.03 25.98 -1.81
C VAL A 483 16.07 25.91 -2.93
N GLU A 484 15.99 24.96 -3.86
CA GLU A 484 16.91 24.83 -5.00
C GLU A 484 16.95 26.10 -5.86
N SER A 485 15.80 26.73 -6.14
CA SER A 485 15.73 28.03 -6.86
C SER A 485 16.43 29.18 -6.13
N GLY A 486 16.59 29.03 -4.80
CA GLY A 486 17.32 29.96 -3.94
C GLY A 486 18.82 29.98 -4.21
N SER A 487 19.33 28.94 -4.85
CA SER A 487 20.74 28.75 -5.18
C SER A 487 21.05 28.97 -6.67
N ALA A 488 20.04 29.11 -7.53
CA ALA A 488 20.22 29.22 -8.98
C ALA A 488 21.17 30.36 -9.39
N ASP A 489 21.12 31.48 -8.68
CA ASP A 489 21.95 32.67 -8.93
C ASP A 489 23.14 32.81 -7.97
N SER A 490 23.29 31.90 -7.01
CA SER A 490 24.38 31.94 -6.02
C SER A 490 25.70 31.52 -6.65
N LYS A 491 26.74 32.34 -6.51
CA LYS A 491 28.10 31.93 -6.87
C LYS A 491 28.60 30.88 -5.88
N GLY A 492 29.52 30.02 -6.32
CA GLY A 492 30.14 29.02 -5.45
C GLY A 492 30.68 29.64 -4.15
N GLY A 493 30.22 29.13 -3.01
CA GLY A 493 30.58 29.61 -1.67
C GLY A 493 29.63 30.68 -1.10
N GLN A 494 28.68 31.20 -1.87
CA GLN A 494 27.62 32.05 -1.34
C GLN A 494 26.51 31.19 -0.72
N PRO A 495 25.91 31.61 0.42
CA PRO A 495 24.76 30.93 0.98
C PRO A 495 23.56 31.00 0.02
N ASN A 496 22.61 30.09 0.21
CA ASN A 496 21.30 30.16 -0.43
C ASN A 496 20.56 31.44 0.01
N GLN A 497 19.91 32.15 -0.90
CA GLN A 497 19.25 33.43 -0.59
C GLN A 497 18.09 33.30 0.41
N PHE A 498 17.51 32.11 0.57
CA PHE A 498 16.43 31.83 1.52
C PHE A 498 16.92 31.35 2.87
N ARG A 499 18.22 31.10 3.03
CA ARG A 499 18.80 30.45 4.20
C ARG A 499 18.39 31.11 5.52
N GLU A 500 18.54 32.43 5.62
CA GLU A 500 18.25 33.16 6.86
C GLU A 500 16.77 33.02 7.27
N SER A 501 15.85 33.05 6.31
CA SER A 501 14.41 32.88 6.56
C SER A 501 14.06 31.44 6.95
N ILE A 502 14.71 30.43 6.35
CA ILE A 502 14.49 29.02 6.70
C ILE A 502 15.07 28.70 8.09
N GLU A 503 16.21 29.31 8.44
CA GLU A 503 16.80 29.23 9.77
C GLU A 503 15.93 29.93 10.82
N SER A 504 15.41 31.12 10.53
CA SER A 504 14.56 31.87 11.46
C SER A 504 13.22 31.20 11.74
N ASP A 505 12.68 30.46 10.76
CA ASP A 505 11.41 29.74 10.89
C ASP A 505 11.59 28.31 11.47
N GLU A 506 12.80 27.96 11.93
CA GLU A 506 13.16 26.64 12.48
C GLU A 506 12.93 25.45 11.53
N ILE A 507 12.75 25.71 10.23
CA ILE A 507 12.44 24.69 9.23
C ILE A 507 13.61 23.72 9.06
N LEU A 508 14.85 24.22 9.14
CA LEU A 508 16.03 23.35 9.12
C LEU A 508 16.01 22.35 10.28
N VAL A 509 15.60 22.76 11.47
CA VAL A 509 15.51 21.89 12.64
C VAL A 509 14.49 20.79 12.40
N GLN A 510 13.30 21.14 11.88
CA GLN A 510 12.26 20.17 11.55
C GLN A 510 12.72 19.14 10.51
N LEU A 511 13.39 19.59 9.44
CA LEU A 511 13.96 18.69 8.43
C LEU A 511 15.06 17.78 9.01
N PHE A 512 15.90 18.28 9.91
CA PHE A 512 16.91 17.47 10.60
C PHE A 512 16.28 16.43 11.53
N ASP A 513 15.23 16.79 12.25
CA ASP A 513 14.55 15.87 13.13
C ASP A 513 13.79 14.80 12.35
N LEU A 514 13.19 15.17 11.23
CA LEU A 514 12.62 14.22 10.28
C LEU A 514 13.70 13.27 9.74
N PHE A 515 14.89 13.78 9.41
CA PHE A 515 16.03 12.97 8.98
C PHE A 515 16.55 11.99 10.02
N LYS A 516 16.53 12.37 11.30
CA LYS A 516 16.86 11.45 12.39
C LYS A 516 15.79 10.38 12.57
N LYS A 517 14.51 10.75 12.48
CA LYS A 517 13.37 9.83 12.58
C LYS A 517 13.31 8.84 11.42
N SER A 518 13.69 9.28 10.22
CA SER A 518 13.56 8.53 8.97
C SER A 518 14.58 7.40 8.78
N GLN A 519 15.14 6.81 9.84
CA GLN A 519 15.92 5.57 9.72
C GLN A 519 15.11 4.41 9.08
N PHE A 520 13.80 4.60 8.86
CA PHE A 520 12.85 3.64 8.28
C PHE A 520 12.13 4.08 6.99
N MET A 521 12.33 5.30 6.49
CA MET A 521 11.77 5.73 5.19
C MET A 521 12.83 5.57 4.11
N GLU A 522 12.46 5.09 2.91
CA GLU A 522 13.37 4.86 1.77
C GLU A 522 14.42 5.98 1.65
N LYS A 523 15.68 5.65 1.98
CA LYS A 523 16.78 6.61 2.12
C LYS A 523 17.03 7.45 0.85
N GLU A 524 16.56 7.00 -0.31
CA GLU A 524 16.74 7.68 -1.60
C GLU A 524 16.04 9.05 -1.68
N ILE A 525 14.86 9.21 -1.07
CA ILE A 525 14.11 10.49 -1.13
C ILE A 525 14.83 11.59 -0.33
N MET A 526 15.43 11.21 0.81
CA MET A 526 16.07 12.15 1.75
C MET A 526 17.50 12.53 1.36
N ILE A 527 18.25 11.61 0.76
CA ILE A 527 19.63 11.92 0.30
C ILE A 527 19.60 12.93 -0.86
N GLY A 528 18.50 12.96 -1.64
CA GLY A 528 18.32 13.91 -2.73
C GLY A 528 17.80 15.30 -2.34
N THR A 529 17.32 15.53 -1.11
CA THR A 529 16.68 16.79 -0.66
C THR A 529 17.63 17.73 0.07
N LEU A 530 18.80 17.26 0.48
CA LEU A 530 19.85 18.11 1.03
C LEU A 530 20.60 18.79 -0.13
N PRO A 531 20.66 20.14 -0.18
CA PRO A 531 21.35 20.83 -1.27
C PRO A 531 22.80 20.37 -1.36
N SER A 532 23.21 19.88 -2.53
CA SER A 532 24.57 19.42 -2.85
C SER A 532 25.68 20.48 -2.67
N GLN A 533 25.28 21.72 -2.33
CA GLN A 533 26.17 22.86 -2.07
C GLN A 533 26.10 23.40 -0.63
N ILE A 534 25.42 22.73 0.30
CA ILE A 534 25.79 22.92 1.71
C ILE A 534 27.15 22.27 1.89
N ASN A 535 28.16 23.14 1.97
CA ASN A 535 29.49 22.81 2.40
C ASN A 535 29.41 21.90 3.65
N TYR A 536 29.78 20.63 3.51
CA TYR A 536 29.81 19.61 4.58
C TYR A 536 30.65 20.05 5.82
N GLN A 537 31.32 21.20 5.75
CA GLN A 537 31.92 21.92 6.88
C GLN A 537 30.94 22.28 8.01
N MET A 538 29.62 22.27 7.79
CA MET A 538 28.67 22.59 8.86
C MET A 538 28.22 21.37 9.70
N ILE A 539 28.51 20.14 9.27
CA ILE A 539 28.14 18.92 10.00
C ILE A 539 29.29 18.40 10.89
N ILE A 540 30.51 18.97 10.77
CA ILE A 540 31.66 18.61 11.64
C ILE A 540 32.22 19.87 12.30
N VAL A 541 31.52 20.38 13.32
CA VAL A 541 32.01 21.32 14.35
C VAL A 541 31.16 21.00 15.61
N LEU A 542 31.59 20.28 16.65
CA LEU A 542 32.92 20.01 17.21
C LEU A 542 32.91 18.77 18.15
N PRO A 543 34.10 18.17 18.44
CA PRO A 543 34.86 18.66 19.58
C PRO A 543 36.23 19.25 19.23
N SER A 544 36.57 20.32 19.96
CA SER A 544 37.85 21.03 20.10
C SER A 544 38.21 22.19 19.15
N LEU A 545 38.20 23.39 19.75
CA LEU A 545 38.93 24.58 19.32
C LEU A 545 40.33 24.23 18.82
N THR A 546 40.68 24.56 17.57
CA THR A 546 41.72 25.54 17.21
C THR A 546 42.09 25.46 15.71
N ASN A 547 42.09 26.65 15.08
CA ASN A 547 42.77 27.05 13.85
C ASN A 547 42.29 26.55 12.47
N GLN A 548 41.66 27.50 11.76
CA GLN A 548 41.51 27.56 10.31
C GLN A 548 42.87 27.70 9.60
N LYS A 549 43.19 26.79 8.69
CA LYS A 549 43.94 27.06 7.45
C LYS A 549 43.89 25.82 6.56
N TYR A 550 43.64 26.04 5.27
CA TYR A 550 43.54 25.04 4.17
C TYR A 550 42.16 24.46 3.88
N CYS A 551 41.36 25.19 3.09
CA CYS A 551 40.30 24.61 2.24
C CYS A 551 40.16 25.42 0.94
N ALA A 552 41.25 25.53 0.18
CA ALA A 552 41.24 26.15 -1.15
C ALA A 552 41.96 25.25 -2.15
N LYS A 553 41.34 24.10 -2.47
CA LYS A 553 41.46 23.36 -3.73
C LYS A 553 40.83 21.99 -3.55
N MET A 554 39.69 21.73 -4.19
CA MET A 554 39.42 20.43 -4.82
C MET A 554 38.17 20.51 -5.71
N LYS A 555 38.35 20.10 -6.97
CA LYS A 555 37.27 19.73 -7.90
C LYS A 555 36.98 18.25 -7.67
N MET A 556 35.73 17.88 -7.38
CA MET A 556 35.36 16.46 -7.22
C MET A 556 35.16 15.77 -8.58
N LYS A 557 35.86 14.65 -8.78
CA LYS A 557 35.50 13.58 -9.73
C LYS A 557 34.86 12.44 -8.91
N LYS A 558 33.91 11.73 -9.51
CA LYS A 558 33.17 10.58 -8.94
C LYS A 558 34.11 9.55 -8.30
N TYR A 559 33.80 9.11 -7.08
CA TYR A 559 34.45 7.96 -6.41
C TYR A 559 33.40 6.90 -5.99
N SER A 560 33.87 5.65 -5.85
CA SER A 560 33.11 4.42 -5.60
C SER A 560 32.77 4.18 -4.12
N THR A 561 31.77 3.32 -3.88
CA THR A 561 31.11 2.96 -2.60
C THR A 561 32.06 2.66 -1.43
N LEU A 562 33.21 2.02 -1.67
CA LEU A 562 34.21 1.70 -0.65
C LEU A 562 34.79 2.95 0.03
N HIS A 563 34.96 4.04 -0.74
CA HIS A 563 35.57 5.28 -0.25
C HIS A 563 34.61 6.03 0.70
N SER A 564 33.32 6.05 0.39
CA SER A 564 32.27 6.64 1.24
C SER A 564 32.09 5.89 2.56
N MET A 565 32.29 4.57 2.57
CA MET A 565 32.12 3.72 3.76
C MET A 565 33.32 3.80 4.72
N LEU A 566 34.55 3.91 4.19
CA LEU A 566 35.76 4.11 5.00
C LEU A 566 35.75 5.43 5.78
N TRP A 567 35.12 6.48 5.23
CA TRP A 567 34.91 7.74 5.94
C TRP A 567 33.98 7.61 7.15
N LEU A 568 33.03 6.68 7.11
CA LEU A 568 32.11 6.39 8.22
C LEU A 568 32.82 5.70 9.39
N VAL A 569 33.81 4.84 9.08
CA VAL A 569 34.67 4.17 10.07
C VAL A 569 35.69 5.16 10.65
N LEU A 570 36.30 6.00 9.81
CA LEU A 570 37.27 7.02 10.23
C LEU A 570 36.69 8.04 11.21
N GLY A 571 35.40 8.38 11.08
CA GLY A 571 34.70 9.28 12.01
C GLY A 571 34.67 8.79 13.47
N ASN A 572 34.93 7.50 13.71
CA ASN A 572 34.93 6.89 15.04
C ASN A 572 36.35 6.65 15.61
N VAL A 573 37.41 6.91 14.84
CA VAL A 573 38.80 6.76 15.29
C VAL A 573 39.22 7.97 16.12
N LYS A 574 39.38 7.80 17.44
CA LYS A 574 39.74 8.89 18.36
C LYS A 574 41.19 9.36 18.25
N ASP A 575 42.07 8.51 17.70
CA ASP A 575 43.47 8.87 17.43
C ASP A 575 43.60 9.52 16.06
N MET A 576 43.78 10.84 16.07
CA MET A 576 43.81 11.67 14.86
C MET A 576 45.03 11.38 13.98
N GLN A 577 46.13 10.89 14.55
CA GLN A 577 47.33 10.56 13.79
C GLN A 577 47.16 9.22 13.06
N LEU A 578 46.50 8.26 13.70
CA LEU A 578 46.10 6.99 13.09
C LEU A 578 45.04 7.19 11.99
N ALA A 579 44.05 8.05 12.22
CA ALA A 579 43.03 8.38 11.21
C ALA A 579 43.67 8.97 9.94
N GLN A 580 44.65 9.87 10.08
CA GLN A 580 45.40 10.44 8.96
C GLN A 580 46.26 9.41 8.23
N GLN A 581 46.85 8.46 8.95
CA GLN A 581 47.61 7.36 8.35
C GLN A 581 46.70 6.44 7.53
N ILE A 582 45.53 6.08 8.08
CA ILE A 582 44.52 5.26 7.39
C ILE A 582 44.00 6.00 6.14
N GLU A 583 43.64 7.28 6.25
CA GLU A 583 43.15 8.08 5.10
C GLU A 583 44.17 8.14 3.95
N SER A 584 45.44 8.39 4.27
CA SER A 584 46.53 8.40 3.28
C SER A 584 46.75 7.02 2.66
N ALA A 585 46.50 5.94 3.41
CA ALA A 585 46.74 4.58 2.96
C ALA A 585 45.57 4.02 2.12
N VAL A 586 44.33 4.41 2.41
CA VAL A 586 43.12 4.08 1.62
C VAL A 586 43.19 4.62 0.19
N SER A 587 43.79 5.78 0.02
CA SER A 587 44.00 6.41 -1.29
C SER A 587 45.26 5.90 -2.01
N GLY A 588 45.99 4.96 -1.41
CA GLY A 588 47.21 4.35 -1.93
C GLY A 588 46.96 3.12 -2.81
N ASP A 589 48.03 2.41 -3.14
CA ASP A 589 47.96 1.12 -3.84
C ASP A 589 47.36 0.01 -2.94
N SER A 590 47.16 -1.18 -3.51
CA SER A 590 46.54 -2.31 -2.83
C SER A 590 47.27 -2.74 -1.54
N GLU A 591 48.58 -2.51 -1.43
CA GLU A 591 49.37 -2.86 -0.26
C GLU A 591 49.13 -1.84 0.88
N ARG A 592 49.05 -0.55 0.55
CA ARG A 592 48.65 0.49 1.51
C ARG A 592 47.19 0.36 1.93
N GLN A 593 46.29 -0.01 1.02
CA GLN A 593 44.89 -0.28 1.37
C GLN A 593 44.77 -1.47 2.33
N LEU A 594 45.58 -2.51 2.16
CA LEU A 594 45.66 -3.63 3.09
C LEU A 594 46.16 -3.19 4.48
N GLN A 595 47.19 -2.33 4.50
CA GLN A 595 47.76 -1.80 5.73
C GLN A 595 46.77 -0.87 6.47
N ALA A 596 45.94 -0.12 5.73
CA ALA A 596 44.84 0.65 6.29
C ALA A 596 43.80 -0.24 6.98
N LEU A 597 43.43 -1.38 6.38
CA LEU A 597 42.51 -2.34 6.97
C LEU A 597 43.08 -2.99 8.24
N GLN A 598 44.38 -3.28 8.26
CA GLN A 598 45.07 -3.77 9.45
C GLN A 598 45.03 -2.74 10.59
N TRP A 599 45.33 -1.48 10.30
CA TRP A 599 45.25 -0.40 11.30
C TRP A 599 43.83 -0.17 11.82
N ILE A 600 42.81 -0.33 10.97
CA ILE A 600 41.41 -0.28 11.40
C ILE A 600 41.09 -1.44 12.37
N GLY A 601 41.60 -2.65 12.08
CA GLY A 601 41.46 -3.81 12.97
C GLY A 601 42.20 -3.63 14.30
N GLU A 602 43.35 -2.96 14.30
CA GLU A 602 44.15 -2.66 15.51
C GLU A 602 43.55 -1.54 16.37
N ALA A 603 42.79 -0.61 15.78
CA ALA A 603 42.16 0.52 16.46
C ALA A 603 41.03 0.15 17.47
N LYS A 604 40.94 -1.12 17.89
CA LYS A 604 39.90 -1.78 18.72
C LYS A 604 39.21 -0.85 19.74
N LYS A 605 38.12 -0.19 19.31
CA LYS A 605 36.97 0.27 20.11
C LYS A 605 35.68 0.42 19.28
N LEU A 606 35.52 -0.35 18.20
CA LEU A 606 34.18 -0.61 17.63
C LEU A 606 33.56 -1.79 18.38
N ASN A 607 32.25 -1.75 18.62
CA ASN A 607 31.55 -2.93 19.14
C ASN A 607 31.73 -4.07 18.12
N TYR A 608 32.26 -5.20 18.58
CA TYR A 608 32.72 -6.29 17.73
C TYR A 608 31.61 -6.83 16.82
N GLY A 609 30.36 -6.85 17.30
CA GLY A 609 29.20 -7.27 16.52
C GLY A 609 28.85 -6.34 15.36
N GLU A 610 29.07 -5.02 15.49
CA GLU A 610 28.82 -4.05 14.42
C GLU A 610 29.87 -4.17 13.32
N PHE A 611 31.13 -4.42 13.70
CA PHE A 611 32.23 -4.65 12.76
C PHE A 611 32.04 -5.93 11.95
N ILE A 612 31.68 -7.04 12.61
CA ILE A 612 31.39 -8.33 11.96
C ILE A 612 30.17 -8.21 11.04
N SER A 613 29.09 -7.55 11.48
CA SER A 613 27.88 -7.36 10.67
C SER A 613 28.15 -6.55 9.39
N LEU A 614 28.93 -5.48 9.49
CA LEU A 614 29.34 -4.70 8.32
C LEU A 614 30.21 -5.53 7.35
N LEU A 615 31.15 -6.31 7.87
CA LEU A 615 32.03 -7.17 7.07
C LEU A 615 31.26 -8.30 6.37
N SER A 616 30.28 -8.92 7.04
CA SER A 616 29.42 -9.93 6.43
C SER A 616 28.52 -9.35 5.34
N GLN A 617 27.95 -8.16 5.56
CA GLN A 617 27.18 -7.47 4.51
C GLN A 617 28.04 -7.10 3.30
N LEU A 618 29.31 -6.72 3.52
CA LEU A 618 30.28 -6.44 2.47
C LEU A 618 30.58 -7.69 1.60
N LEU A 619 30.79 -8.84 2.23
CA LEU A 619 31.08 -10.11 1.54
C LEU A 619 29.93 -10.56 0.61
N CYS A 620 28.69 -10.19 0.93
CA CYS A 620 27.50 -10.52 0.15
C CYS A 620 27.20 -9.58 -1.02
N THR A 621 28.01 -8.54 -1.28
CA THR A 621 27.77 -7.62 -2.41
C THR A 621 28.49 -8.02 -3.69
N ASP A 622 27.76 -8.05 -4.81
CA ASP A 622 28.26 -8.46 -6.15
C ASP A 622 29.27 -7.50 -6.78
N SER A 623 29.52 -6.34 -6.15
CA SER A 623 30.37 -5.28 -6.69
C SER A 623 31.83 -5.31 -6.23
N MET A 624 32.21 -6.21 -5.32
CA MET A 624 33.59 -6.34 -4.83
C MET A 624 34.45 -7.27 -5.69
N SER A 625 35.70 -6.88 -5.92
CA SER A 625 36.68 -7.77 -6.54
C SER A 625 36.97 -8.99 -5.66
N LEU A 626 37.26 -10.12 -6.30
CA LEU A 626 37.55 -11.41 -5.64
C LEU A 626 38.67 -11.29 -4.59
N MET A 627 39.71 -10.50 -4.88
CA MET A 627 40.84 -10.25 -3.97
C MET A 627 40.38 -9.56 -2.68
N ASN A 628 39.45 -8.61 -2.76
CA ASN A 628 38.94 -7.91 -1.58
C ASN A 628 38.01 -8.79 -0.75
N ARG A 629 37.26 -9.71 -1.36
CA ARG A 629 36.47 -10.72 -0.63
C ARG A 629 37.37 -11.69 0.13
N GLN A 630 38.46 -12.16 -0.49
CA GLN A 630 39.43 -13.04 0.15
C GLN A 630 40.13 -12.38 1.33
N ILE A 631 40.50 -11.10 1.19
CA ILE A 631 41.11 -10.32 2.28
C ILE A 631 40.13 -10.12 3.44
N ALA A 632 38.87 -9.76 3.16
CA ALA A 632 37.82 -9.62 4.17
C ALA A 632 37.57 -10.95 4.91
N GLY A 633 37.56 -12.08 4.18
CA GLY A 633 37.45 -13.42 4.79
C GLY A 633 38.63 -13.79 5.69
N ILE A 634 39.86 -13.43 5.32
CA ILE A 634 41.05 -13.69 6.15
C ILE A 634 41.02 -12.85 7.44
N ILE A 635 40.60 -11.59 7.36
CA ILE A 635 40.45 -10.72 8.54
C ILE A 635 39.36 -11.29 9.46
N LEU A 636 38.22 -11.71 8.91
CA LEU A 636 37.13 -12.33 9.67
C LEU A 636 37.59 -13.60 10.39
N LYS A 637 38.34 -14.47 9.70
CA LYS A 637 38.86 -15.72 10.25
C LYS A 637 39.83 -15.49 11.41
N ASN A 638 40.82 -14.63 11.22
CA ASN A 638 41.81 -14.33 12.26
C ASN A 638 41.18 -13.63 13.47
N SER A 639 40.06 -12.93 13.28
CA SER A 639 39.28 -12.30 14.35
C SER A 639 38.43 -13.29 15.17
N LEU A 640 38.16 -14.49 14.64
CA LEU A 640 37.38 -15.55 15.31
C LEU A 640 38.26 -16.54 16.08
N ASP A 641 39.53 -16.71 15.67
CA ASP A 641 40.49 -17.63 16.30
C ASP A 641 41.00 -17.16 17.68
N ASP A 642 40.70 -15.92 18.10
CA ASP A 642 41.16 -15.29 19.35
C ASP A 642 40.14 -15.36 20.52
N GLU A 643 38.99 -16.05 20.38
CA GLU A 643 37.95 -16.18 21.41
C GLU A 643 37.91 -17.55 22.13
N ASP A 644 37.35 -17.55 23.34
CA ASP A 644 37.10 -18.73 24.18
C ASP A 644 35.97 -19.61 23.58
N GLU A 645 36.13 -20.93 23.67
CA GLU A 645 35.36 -21.97 22.93
C GLU A 645 33.84 -21.91 23.20
N GLN A 646 33.42 -21.25 24.29
CA GLN A 646 32.01 -21.05 24.64
C GLN A 646 31.31 -19.93 23.85
N GLN A 647 32.02 -18.89 23.41
CA GLN A 647 31.42 -17.83 22.59
C GLN A 647 31.34 -18.25 21.12
N GLN A 648 32.35 -18.97 20.60
CA GLN A 648 32.34 -19.50 19.23
C GLN A 648 31.06 -20.31 18.91
N ASN A 649 30.56 -21.09 19.87
CA ASN A 649 29.36 -21.92 19.70
C ASN A 649 28.03 -21.13 19.61
N GLN A 650 27.98 -19.86 20.04
CA GLN A 650 26.80 -18.99 19.83
C GLN A 650 26.76 -18.39 18.41
N TRP A 651 27.86 -18.43 17.65
CA TRP A 651 27.99 -17.72 16.37
C TRP A 651 28.05 -18.65 15.14
N VAL A 652 28.00 -19.98 15.31
CA VAL A 652 28.04 -20.99 14.23
C VAL A 652 26.79 -20.96 13.30
N GLY A 653 25.84 -20.05 13.51
CA GLY A 653 24.64 -19.90 12.67
C GLY A 653 24.85 -19.24 11.30
N LEU A 654 26.04 -18.73 10.98
CA LEU A 654 26.34 -18.12 9.67
C LEU A 654 27.17 -19.06 8.80
N ASN A 655 26.47 -19.94 8.06
CA ASN A 655 27.09 -20.74 6.99
C ASN A 655 27.54 -19.82 5.84
N VAL A 656 28.81 -19.44 5.85
CA VAL A 656 29.55 -19.04 4.66
C VAL A 656 30.56 -20.16 4.40
N GLU A 657 30.26 -21.06 3.46
CA GLU A 657 31.28 -21.94 2.89
C GLU A 657 32.32 -21.07 2.18
N ILE A 658 33.59 -21.22 2.58
CA ILE A 658 34.75 -20.54 1.96
C ILE A 658 35.15 -21.26 0.66
#